data_AF-A0A660VUQ1-F1
#
_entry.id   AF-A0A660VUQ1-F1
#
_cell.length_a   1.000
_cell.length_b   1.000
_cell.length_c   1.000
_cell.angle_alpha   90.00
_cell.angle_beta   90.00
_cell.angle_gamma   90.00
#
_symmetry.space_group_name_H-M   'P 1'
#
loop_
_entity.id
_entity.type
_entity.pdbx_description
1 polymer ?
#
loop_
_entity_poly.entity_id
_entity_poly.type
_entity_poly.pdbx_seq_one_letter_code
_entity_poly.pdbx_strand_id
1 'polypeptide(L)'
;MNVALLSCVAAAAAGLAALLLELAWLRGASVALPGLLPAATLVLPAFLAAWAAGSMLGGRFVDSSSQRGLSAARWLALGALAVWLAPWLLERQAADVPPAGLWPRLARGALPALPAAFALGGALPLLARLRSAAGLPAARATGGVAASVALGGAAGCALYPELLLEGWAVGLVSALALAGSALICWLGALMGAEAGPGHGPVATPGEAPPEAPVALPRAPSLLPLAAFLAGTLLVAGQVLLLRVGAQLTGASMQTSVRVLLWLHLGMAAGAVLMIPAWRALPAEALTALLLAAAGLGLAWPAGWEGLLAAQLDPAPAALLLGLGAGSVVTAASRAARRPRARLGSWVGDLSGLSTLGGALGGLLVAQGLAGGAWGTPDLLRAGSLTAGGLALALAALGLWVAPRRVVASASALLVLAAAALGLTTSELSYPWRSAPDEQQLLGRHEGTHGLTDLVAVQGGSERLKLDGRFSLGGGGADVLARRLGRLAACLAPDAERALVLGMGAGHTLAGVRATTRARVDCVEHNRSIWQVGLAERAEGSEPVPGAPPPRAPALPVQPADARLWVAQHPLTYDLVVGDLFFPWLSGAGDLLSLEHLRSVRRCLTKRGVFVQWLPLHQLPWQAFGSAAASFVQVFPSARLLVATPLSNEPLVALVGGLPQGLPGQDALNELLAPAPDSAGPLQWTGLVDAHVCDAWRLTERFDSRPRVTLARPVTEIMSQGRADDEALLAHRNMRLLAELVQPLTTSSLARRPLDSRDNRELGRELQRRGVVLRLLLMARAATLERATVDRADPNQRPRLSDLDADIDHALLAAWSELPGHVATRLALLERSTELTGEQRWEDAATLLHGALERGRDVPLAAMLGGIFTRLGFLDEALELLRGARASGAAADRSLLLNLGAALLFAQAGDEQAREALEQALRLGPLPPLHRAALGLLQGQPGAAAAGRAYADALGEGEAWGVVLRRLSAASEG
;
A
#
# COMPACT_ATOMS: atom_id res chain seq x y z
N MET A 1 -24.15 2.75 -42.94
CA MET A 1 -24.07 2.78 -41.46
C MET A 1 -24.32 4.22 -40.98
N ASN A 2 -25.31 4.45 -40.10
CA ASN A 2 -25.76 5.80 -39.74
C ASN A 2 -24.63 6.66 -39.13
N VAL A 3 -24.42 7.88 -39.64
CA VAL A 3 -23.45 8.89 -39.14
C VAL A 3 -23.57 9.11 -37.62
N ALA A 4 -24.78 8.96 -37.06
CA ALA A 4 -25.03 8.99 -35.63
C ALA A 4 -24.27 7.90 -34.86
N LEU A 5 -24.32 6.64 -35.31
CA LEU A 5 -23.65 5.51 -34.65
C LEU A 5 -22.13 5.67 -34.72
N LEU A 6 -21.61 6.02 -35.89
CA LEU A 6 -20.18 6.29 -36.11
C LEU A 6 -19.66 7.40 -35.18
N SER A 7 -20.43 8.47 -34.99
CA SER A 7 -20.05 9.56 -34.08
C SER A 7 -19.99 9.11 -32.61
N CYS A 8 -20.84 8.16 -32.19
CA CYS A 8 -20.77 7.57 -30.85
C CYS A 8 -19.55 6.67 -30.68
N VAL A 9 -19.20 5.87 -31.69
CA VAL A 9 -17.97 5.06 -31.67
C VAL A 9 -16.73 5.95 -31.62
N ALA A 10 -16.67 7.01 -32.43
CA ALA A 10 -15.58 7.98 -32.38
C ALA A 10 -15.49 8.70 -31.03
N ALA A 11 -16.63 9.02 -30.42
CA ALA A 11 -16.70 9.61 -29.08
C ALA A 11 -16.19 8.65 -28.00
N ALA A 12 -16.57 7.37 -28.05
CA ALA A 12 -16.09 6.36 -27.13
C ALA A 12 -14.58 6.12 -27.26
N ALA A 13 -14.05 6.02 -28.48
CA ALA A 13 -12.62 5.90 -28.70
C ALA A 13 -11.84 7.14 -28.22
N ALA A 14 -12.39 8.35 -28.39
CA ALA A 14 -11.79 9.57 -27.85
C ALA A 14 -11.81 9.61 -26.31
N GLY A 15 -12.90 9.15 -25.69
CA GLY A 15 -13.00 9.00 -24.24
C GLY A 15 -12.03 7.97 -23.67
N LEU A 16 -11.87 6.83 -24.35
CA LEU A 16 -10.88 5.80 -23.99
C LEU A 16 -9.45 6.36 -24.06
N ALA A 17 -9.11 7.04 -25.15
CA ALA A 17 -7.80 7.67 -25.32
C ALA A 17 -7.52 8.71 -24.24
N ALA A 18 -8.53 9.51 -23.89
CA ALA A 18 -8.43 10.53 -22.86
C ALA A 18 -8.07 9.96 -21.50
N LEU A 19 -8.79 8.94 -21.03
CA LEU A 19 -8.57 8.40 -19.69
C LEU A 19 -7.29 7.58 -19.60
N LEU A 20 -6.95 6.83 -20.65
CA LEU A 20 -5.65 6.16 -20.72
C LEU A 20 -4.50 7.18 -20.68
N LEU A 21 -4.64 8.31 -21.40
CA LEU A 21 -3.64 9.37 -21.39
C LEU A 21 -3.57 10.05 -20.03
N GLU A 22 -4.69 10.42 -19.42
CA GLU A 22 -4.74 11.04 -18.08
C GLU A 22 -4.05 10.15 -17.04
N LEU A 23 -4.38 8.85 -17.01
CA LEU A 23 -3.81 7.90 -16.06
C LEU A 23 -2.31 7.66 -16.29
N ALA A 24 -1.89 7.45 -17.55
CA ALA A 24 -0.48 7.31 -17.89
C ALA A 24 0.31 8.59 -17.56
N TRP A 25 -0.31 9.74 -17.77
CA TRP A 25 0.30 11.04 -17.52
C TRP A 25 0.43 11.35 -16.04
N LEU A 26 -0.62 11.12 -15.25
CA LEU A 26 -0.58 11.27 -13.79
C LEU A 26 0.49 10.38 -13.17
N ARG A 27 0.64 9.15 -13.69
CA ARG A 27 1.72 8.24 -13.30
C ARG A 27 3.11 8.77 -13.73
N GLY A 28 3.27 9.21 -14.97
CA GLY A 28 4.54 9.80 -15.43
C GLY A 28 4.93 11.06 -14.63
N ALA A 29 3.95 11.89 -14.30
CA ALA A 29 4.13 13.08 -13.48
C ALA A 29 4.48 12.73 -12.02
N SER A 30 3.96 11.63 -11.46
CA SER A 30 4.31 11.17 -10.11
C SER A 30 5.74 10.60 -10.01
N VAL A 31 6.40 10.34 -11.15
CA VAL A 31 7.85 10.07 -11.19
C VAL A 31 8.65 11.38 -11.06
N ALA A 32 8.19 12.46 -11.69
CA ALA A 32 8.86 13.76 -11.67
C ALA A 32 8.57 14.59 -10.39
N LEU A 33 7.38 14.39 -9.82
CA LEU A 33 6.88 15.01 -8.59
C LEU A 33 6.55 13.90 -7.59
N PRO A 34 7.15 13.90 -6.39
CA PRO A 34 6.91 12.84 -5.41
C PRO A 34 5.42 12.67 -5.08
N GLY A 35 4.89 11.47 -5.29
CA GLY A 35 3.50 11.10 -4.95
C GLY A 35 2.46 11.41 -6.03
N LEU A 36 1.43 10.56 -6.09
CA LEU A 36 0.33 10.69 -7.05
C LEU A 36 -0.52 11.96 -6.79
N LEU A 37 -0.76 12.31 -5.53
CA LEU A 37 -1.58 13.48 -5.16
C LEU A 37 -0.91 14.82 -5.48
N PRO A 38 0.39 15.04 -5.17
CA PRO A 38 1.11 16.23 -5.63
C PRO A 38 1.15 16.36 -7.16
N ALA A 39 1.29 15.25 -7.88
CA ALA A 39 1.20 15.24 -9.35
C ALA A 39 -0.22 15.60 -9.84
N ALA A 40 -1.25 15.01 -9.24
CA ALA A 40 -2.66 15.30 -9.52
C ALA A 40 -3.07 16.73 -9.17
N THR A 41 -2.35 17.42 -8.30
CA THR A 41 -2.71 18.77 -7.87
C THR A 41 -1.99 19.87 -8.63
N LEU A 42 -0.84 19.57 -9.27
CA LEU A 42 -0.09 20.54 -10.07
C LEU A 42 -0.22 20.32 -11.58
N VAL A 43 -0.31 19.07 -12.02
CA VAL A 43 -0.28 18.72 -13.46
C VAL A 43 -1.69 18.54 -14.02
N LEU A 44 -2.62 17.96 -13.23
CA LEU A 44 -4.02 17.80 -13.65
C LEU A 44 -4.70 19.15 -13.97
N PRO A 45 -4.54 20.24 -13.18
CA PRO A 45 -5.16 21.52 -13.52
C PRO A 45 -4.66 22.08 -14.86
N ALA A 46 -3.38 21.89 -15.19
CA ALA A 46 -2.83 22.29 -16.48
C ALA A 46 -3.39 21.45 -17.63
N PHE A 47 -3.50 20.13 -17.44
CA PHE A 47 -4.15 19.22 -18.39
C PHE A 47 -5.61 19.60 -18.64
N LEU A 48 -6.38 19.83 -17.56
CA LEU A 48 -7.78 20.26 -17.62
C LEU A 48 -7.93 21.67 -18.23
N ALA A 49 -7.01 22.60 -17.97
CA ALA A 49 -7.03 23.91 -18.60
C ALA A 49 -6.79 23.84 -20.12
N ALA A 50 -5.84 23.01 -20.56
CA ALA A 50 -5.61 22.76 -21.99
C ALA A 50 -6.83 22.10 -22.64
N TRP A 51 -7.43 21.11 -21.97
CA TRP A 51 -8.68 20.47 -22.40
C TRP A 51 -9.83 21.48 -22.51
N ALA A 52 -10.00 22.36 -21.54
CA ALA A 52 -11.03 23.38 -21.55
C ALA A 52 -10.86 24.35 -22.74
N ALA A 53 -9.62 24.82 -22.97
CA ALA A 53 -9.29 25.66 -24.12
C ALA A 53 -9.62 24.94 -25.44
N GLY A 54 -9.29 23.65 -25.53
CA GLY A 54 -9.63 22.78 -26.65
C GLY A 54 -11.12 22.69 -26.91
N SER A 55 -11.92 22.53 -25.86
CA SER A 55 -13.38 22.46 -25.94
C SER A 55 -14.00 23.77 -26.44
N MET A 56 -13.59 24.91 -25.87
CA MET A 56 -14.08 26.23 -26.27
C MET A 56 -13.70 26.58 -27.72
N LEU A 57 -12.43 26.37 -28.09
CA LEU A 57 -11.94 26.69 -29.44
C LEU A 57 -12.45 25.70 -30.49
N GLY A 58 -12.51 24.41 -30.17
CA GLY A 58 -13.06 23.37 -31.05
C GLY A 58 -14.54 23.62 -31.37
N GLY A 59 -15.32 24.06 -30.39
CA GLY A 59 -16.72 24.45 -30.57
C GLY A 59 -16.90 25.65 -31.52
N ARG A 60 -16.04 26.67 -31.40
CA ARG A 60 -16.06 27.84 -32.31
C ARG A 60 -15.58 27.46 -33.72
N PHE A 61 -14.54 26.64 -33.80
CA PHE A 61 -13.96 26.16 -35.04
C PHE A 61 -14.98 25.38 -35.88
N VAL A 62 -15.70 24.43 -35.27
CA VAL A 62 -16.70 23.61 -36.00
C VAL A 62 -17.90 24.41 -36.48
N ASP A 63 -18.34 25.41 -35.71
CA ASP A 63 -19.47 26.27 -36.10
C ASP A 63 -19.09 27.21 -37.24
N SER A 64 -17.81 27.61 -37.34
CA SER A 64 -17.29 28.46 -38.42
C SER A 64 -17.03 27.74 -39.74
N SER A 65 -16.98 26.39 -39.73
CA SER A 65 -16.60 25.60 -40.90
C SER A 65 -17.80 25.13 -41.72
N SER A 66 -17.69 25.26 -43.04
CA SER A 66 -18.61 24.67 -44.01
C SER A 66 -18.40 23.16 -44.18
N GLN A 67 -17.16 22.67 -44.03
CA GLN A 67 -16.77 21.26 -44.13
C GLN A 67 -16.59 20.63 -42.74
N ARG A 68 -17.70 20.54 -41.99
CA ARG A 68 -17.70 20.18 -40.56
C ARG A 68 -17.05 18.81 -40.27
N GLY A 69 -17.36 17.80 -41.08
CA GLY A 69 -16.81 16.43 -40.90
C GLY A 69 -15.29 16.36 -41.13
N LEU A 70 -14.81 17.00 -42.20
CA LEU A 70 -13.37 17.06 -42.50
C LEU A 70 -12.60 17.89 -41.46
N SER A 71 -13.23 18.94 -40.94
CA SER A 71 -12.65 19.79 -39.89
C SER A 71 -12.51 19.04 -38.57
N ALA A 72 -13.52 18.24 -38.19
CA ALA A 72 -13.45 17.35 -37.04
C ALA A 72 -12.37 16.27 -37.20
N ALA A 73 -12.26 15.67 -38.40
CA ALA A 73 -11.22 14.69 -38.70
C ALA A 73 -9.81 15.28 -38.56
N ARG A 74 -9.58 16.49 -39.08
CA ARG A 74 -8.28 17.19 -38.97
C ARG A 74 -7.91 17.48 -37.51
N TRP A 75 -8.88 17.92 -36.71
CA TRP A 75 -8.65 18.21 -35.29
C TRP A 75 -8.26 16.95 -34.51
N LEU A 76 -8.98 15.85 -34.72
CA LEU A 76 -8.69 14.57 -34.07
C LEU A 76 -7.38 13.95 -34.56
N ALA A 77 -7.03 14.10 -35.85
CA ALA A 77 -5.76 13.64 -36.40
C ALA A 77 -4.56 14.39 -35.80
N LEU A 78 -4.68 15.71 -35.59
CA LEU A 78 -3.68 16.50 -34.86
C LEU A 78 -3.52 16.00 -33.42
N GLY A 79 -4.64 15.65 -32.76
CA GLY A 79 -4.62 15.04 -31.43
C GLY A 79 -3.93 13.68 -31.41
N ALA A 80 -4.20 12.81 -32.39
CA ALA A 80 -3.54 11.51 -32.51
C ALA A 80 -2.03 11.66 -32.68
N LEU A 81 -1.58 12.60 -33.53
CA LEU A 81 -0.17 12.92 -33.70
C LEU A 81 0.47 13.44 -32.40
N ALA A 82 -0.23 14.34 -31.69
CA ALA A 82 0.24 14.87 -30.41
C ALA A 82 0.39 13.78 -29.34
N VAL A 83 -0.59 12.87 -29.23
CA VAL A 83 -0.52 11.73 -28.30
C VAL A 83 0.59 10.76 -28.68
N TRP A 84 0.79 10.50 -29.98
CA TRP A 84 1.86 9.63 -30.46
C TRP A 84 3.26 10.19 -30.16
N LEU A 85 3.45 11.52 -30.28
CA LEU A 85 4.72 12.18 -29.99
C LEU A 85 5.00 12.33 -28.48
N ALA A 86 3.98 12.30 -27.62
CA ALA A 86 4.12 12.58 -26.20
C ALA A 86 5.06 11.60 -25.44
N PRO A 87 4.98 10.27 -25.63
CA PRO A 87 5.92 9.33 -24.99
C PRO A 87 7.36 9.54 -25.40
N TRP A 88 7.64 9.80 -26.69
CA TRP A 88 8.99 10.05 -27.19
C TRP A 88 9.61 11.32 -26.57
N LEU A 89 8.78 12.36 -26.39
CA LEU A 89 9.19 13.59 -25.69
C LEU A 89 9.48 13.34 -24.21
N LEU A 90 8.70 12.50 -23.53
CA LEU A 90 8.91 12.12 -22.13
C LEU A 90 10.17 11.25 -21.94
N GLU A 91 10.37 10.22 -22.77
CA GLU A 91 11.52 9.32 -22.67
C GLU A 91 12.85 10.04 -22.86
N ARG A 92 12.94 10.95 -23.85
CA ARG A 92 14.13 11.79 -24.06
C ARG A 92 14.43 12.72 -22.89
N GLN A 93 13.41 13.09 -22.11
CA GLN A 93 13.55 13.97 -20.96
C GLN A 93 13.83 13.22 -19.65
N ALA A 94 13.47 11.94 -19.57
CA ALA A 94 13.78 11.07 -18.43
C ALA A 94 15.24 10.57 -18.43
N ALA A 95 15.89 10.52 -19.60
CA ALA A 95 17.28 10.07 -19.74
C ALA A 95 18.30 11.04 -19.12
N ASP A 96 17.99 12.34 -19.07
CA ASP A 96 18.81 13.39 -18.47
C ASP A 96 17.96 14.19 -17.48
N VAL A 97 18.01 13.82 -16.20
CA VAL A 97 17.43 14.62 -15.12
C VAL A 97 18.54 15.45 -14.48
N PRO A 98 18.88 16.65 -15.01
CA PRO A 98 19.72 17.58 -14.26
C PRO A 98 18.99 17.96 -12.96
N PRO A 99 19.73 18.37 -11.91
CA PRO A 99 19.18 18.92 -10.68
C PRO A 99 18.50 20.26 -10.97
N ALA A 100 17.32 20.23 -11.56
CA ALA A 100 16.51 21.39 -11.87
C ALA A 100 15.44 21.57 -10.80
N GLY A 101 15.08 22.82 -10.50
CA GLY A 101 14.00 23.14 -9.56
C GLY A 101 12.62 22.62 -10.00
N LEU A 102 11.61 22.85 -9.17
CA LEU A 102 10.22 22.41 -9.40
C LEU A 102 9.66 22.81 -10.77
N TRP A 103 9.91 24.04 -11.21
CA TRP A 103 9.31 24.59 -12.43
C TRP A 103 9.80 23.94 -13.73
N PRO A 104 11.12 23.73 -13.96
CA PRO A 104 11.58 22.94 -15.10
C PRO A 104 11.05 21.50 -15.11
N ARG A 105 10.87 20.88 -13.93
CA ARG A 105 10.30 19.53 -13.82
C ARG A 105 8.82 19.51 -14.18
N LEU A 106 8.06 20.47 -13.68
CA LEU A 106 6.66 20.68 -14.06
C LEU A 106 6.51 20.93 -15.55
N ALA A 107 7.33 21.79 -16.14
CA ALA A 107 7.30 22.07 -17.57
C ALA A 107 7.57 20.79 -18.39
N ARG A 108 8.60 20.02 -18.02
CA ARG A 108 8.93 18.73 -18.67
C ARG A 108 7.82 17.70 -18.54
N GLY A 109 7.23 17.59 -17.35
CA GLY A 109 6.17 16.65 -17.02
C GLY A 109 4.75 17.12 -17.34
N ALA A 110 4.53 18.34 -17.86
CA ALA A 110 3.22 18.87 -18.23
C ALA A 110 3.11 19.20 -19.74
N LEU A 111 4.15 19.81 -20.33
CA LEU A 111 4.11 20.34 -21.70
C LEU A 111 3.79 19.29 -22.79
N PRO A 112 4.36 18.06 -22.77
CA PRO A 112 4.11 17.09 -23.84
C PRO A 112 2.65 16.63 -23.93
N ALA A 113 1.86 16.66 -22.85
CA ALA A 113 0.45 16.27 -22.88
C ALA A 113 -0.52 17.41 -23.19
N LEU A 114 -0.13 18.68 -23.05
CA LEU A 114 -1.05 19.80 -23.28
C LEU A 114 -1.63 19.81 -24.71
N PRO A 115 -0.86 19.57 -25.79
CA PRO A 115 -1.41 19.53 -27.14
C PRO A 115 -2.42 18.39 -27.33
N ALA A 116 -2.18 17.24 -26.70
CA ALA A 116 -3.09 16.11 -26.72
C ALA A 116 -4.39 16.40 -25.94
N ALA A 117 -4.27 16.95 -24.73
CA ALA A 117 -5.40 17.37 -23.91
C ALA A 117 -6.26 18.42 -24.63
N PHE A 118 -5.61 19.40 -25.27
CA PHE A 118 -6.24 20.41 -26.10
C PHE A 118 -7.03 19.80 -27.27
N ALA A 119 -6.44 18.86 -28.00
CA ALA A 119 -7.12 18.21 -29.12
C ALA A 119 -8.33 17.37 -28.64
N LEU A 120 -8.16 16.61 -27.56
CA LEU A 120 -9.20 15.80 -26.93
C LEU A 120 -10.37 16.65 -26.43
N GLY A 121 -10.08 17.82 -25.85
CA GLY A 121 -11.09 18.76 -25.39
C GLY A 121 -12.07 19.20 -26.48
N GLY A 122 -11.59 19.34 -27.72
CA GLY A 122 -12.42 19.69 -28.87
C GLY A 122 -13.36 18.57 -29.34
N ALA A 123 -13.12 17.30 -28.97
CA ALA A 123 -13.83 16.15 -29.54
C ALA A 123 -15.35 16.20 -29.27
N LEU A 124 -15.76 16.53 -28.04
CA LEU A 124 -17.17 16.56 -27.64
C LEU A 124 -18.00 17.59 -28.42
N PRO A 125 -17.64 18.89 -28.48
CA PRO A 125 -18.41 19.86 -29.26
C PRO A 125 -18.36 19.58 -30.78
N LEU A 126 -17.24 19.07 -31.31
CA LEU A 126 -17.13 18.65 -32.72
C LEU A 126 -18.15 17.56 -33.06
N LEU A 127 -18.14 16.46 -32.30
CA LEU A 127 -18.99 15.29 -32.54
C LEU A 127 -20.48 15.57 -32.25
N ALA A 128 -20.77 16.38 -31.23
CA ALA A 128 -22.13 16.82 -30.94
C ALA A 128 -22.69 17.67 -32.08
N ARG A 129 -21.86 18.55 -32.67
CA ARG A 129 -22.28 19.37 -33.81
C ARG A 129 -22.54 18.53 -35.06
N LEU A 130 -21.70 17.53 -35.35
CA LEU A 130 -21.89 16.61 -36.47
C LEU A 130 -23.22 15.84 -36.37
N ARG A 131 -23.54 15.33 -35.17
CA ARG A 131 -24.82 14.65 -34.92
C ARG A 131 -26.03 15.56 -35.06
N SER A 132 -25.92 16.81 -34.60
CA SER A 132 -26.99 17.79 -34.79
C SER A 132 -27.16 18.17 -36.25
N ALA A 133 -26.08 18.26 -37.03
CA ALA A 133 -26.13 18.49 -38.47
C ALA A 133 -26.78 17.32 -39.21
N ALA A 134 -26.68 16.09 -38.69
CA ALA A 134 -27.37 14.90 -39.18
C ALA A 134 -28.87 14.82 -38.77
N GLY A 135 -29.45 15.92 -38.26
CA GLY A 135 -30.89 16.02 -37.96
C GLY A 135 -31.29 15.61 -36.54
N LEU A 136 -30.34 15.22 -35.67
CA LEU A 136 -30.67 14.88 -34.28
C LEU A 136 -30.99 16.14 -33.44
N PRO A 137 -31.99 16.07 -32.55
CA PRO A 137 -32.24 17.12 -31.54
C PRO A 137 -30.99 17.40 -30.71
N ALA A 138 -30.78 18.66 -30.29
CA ALA A 138 -29.59 19.09 -29.56
C ALA A 138 -29.31 18.21 -28.32
N ALA A 139 -30.34 17.87 -27.53
CA ALA A 139 -30.20 16.98 -26.37
C ALA A 139 -29.73 15.56 -26.74
N ARG A 140 -30.24 14.96 -27.83
CA ARG A 140 -29.80 13.62 -28.32
C ARG A 140 -28.42 13.67 -28.96
N ALA A 141 -28.07 14.78 -29.58
CA ALA A 141 -26.77 15.01 -30.19
C ALA A 141 -25.69 15.14 -29.12
N THR A 142 -25.88 16.03 -28.15
CA THR A 142 -24.95 16.27 -27.03
C THR A 142 -24.93 15.10 -26.05
N GLY A 143 -26.09 14.66 -25.55
CA GLY A 143 -26.17 13.61 -24.53
C GLY A 143 -25.64 12.26 -25.02
N GLY A 144 -25.89 11.91 -26.28
CA GLY A 144 -25.34 10.68 -26.86
C GLY A 144 -23.81 10.70 -26.98
N VAL A 145 -23.21 11.84 -27.32
CA VAL A 145 -21.74 11.99 -27.41
C VAL A 145 -21.13 12.03 -26.02
N ALA A 146 -21.70 12.82 -25.10
CA ALA A 146 -21.22 12.91 -23.73
C ALA A 146 -21.25 11.53 -23.04
N ALA A 147 -22.34 10.77 -23.23
CA ALA A 147 -22.43 9.40 -22.72
C ALA A 147 -21.39 8.47 -23.35
N SER A 148 -21.19 8.55 -24.68
CA SER A 148 -20.16 7.73 -25.34
C SER A 148 -18.74 8.07 -24.89
N VAL A 149 -18.39 9.35 -24.74
CA VAL A 149 -17.09 9.77 -24.18
C VAL A 149 -16.91 9.20 -22.77
N ALA A 150 -17.92 9.32 -21.91
CA ALA A 150 -17.86 8.81 -20.55
C ALA A 150 -17.74 7.26 -20.50
N LEU A 151 -18.49 6.53 -21.32
CA LEU A 151 -18.36 5.06 -21.45
C LEU A 151 -16.97 4.65 -21.99
N GLY A 152 -16.44 5.40 -22.94
CA GLY A 152 -15.08 5.23 -23.42
C GLY A 152 -14.06 5.41 -22.30
N GLY A 153 -14.21 6.47 -21.49
CA GLY A 153 -13.39 6.72 -20.32
C GLY A 153 -13.46 5.60 -19.29
N ALA A 154 -14.66 5.10 -18.99
CA ALA A 154 -14.87 3.93 -18.13
C ALA A 154 -14.13 2.69 -18.66
N ALA A 155 -14.19 2.41 -19.97
CA ALA A 155 -13.43 1.34 -20.59
C ALA A 155 -11.92 1.56 -20.49
N GLY A 156 -11.45 2.81 -20.67
CA GLY A 156 -10.05 3.19 -20.46
C GLY A 156 -9.57 2.88 -19.03
N CYS A 157 -10.35 3.22 -18.01
CA CYS A 157 -10.05 2.88 -16.61
C CYS A 157 -9.94 1.36 -16.40
N ALA A 158 -10.88 0.59 -16.96
CA ALA A 158 -10.90 -0.87 -16.81
C ALA A 158 -9.72 -1.57 -17.51
N LEU A 159 -9.32 -1.08 -18.69
CA LEU A 159 -8.23 -1.67 -19.48
C LEU A 159 -6.83 -1.26 -19.00
N TYR A 160 -6.70 -0.12 -18.31
CA TYR A 160 -5.41 0.48 -17.97
C TYR A 160 -4.47 -0.47 -17.19
N PRO A 161 -4.89 -1.20 -16.12
CA PRO A 161 -4.02 -2.14 -15.42
C PRO A 161 -3.51 -3.29 -16.31
N GLU A 162 -4.39 -3.86 -17.14
CA GLU A 162 -4.05 -4.99 -18.01
C GLU A 162 -3.07 -4.57 -19.11
N LEU A 163 -3.27 -3.39 -19.71
CA LEU A 163 -2.35 -2.83 -20.70
C LEU A 163 -0.94 -2.65 -20.13
N LEU A 164 -0.84 -2.17 -18.89
CA LEU A 164 0.45 -2.06 -18.20
C LEU A 164 1.07 -3.42 -17.88
N LEU A 165 0.28 -4.41 -17.45
CA LEU A 165 0.80 -5.76 -17.15
C LEU A 165 1.35 -6.46 -18.39
N GLU A 166 0.66 -6.34 -19.53
CA GLU A 166 1.08 -6.90 -20.81
C GLU A 166 2.24 -6.13 -21.45
N GLY A 167 2.53 -4.92 -20.95
CA GLY A 167 3.63 -4.07 -21.43
C GLY A 167 3.28 -3.29 -22.70
N TRP A 168 1.99 -3.04 -22.94
CA TRP A 168 1.57 -2.14 -24.02
C TRP A 168 1.99 -0.71 -23.70
N ALA A 169 2.53 -0.02 -24.72
CA ALA A 169 2.73 1.41 -24.64
C ALA A 169 1.36 2.10 -24.58
N VAL A 170 0.92 2.54 -23.40
CA VAL A 170 -0.39 3.18 -23.20
C VAL A 170 -0.56 4.39 -24.12
N GLY A 171 0.51 5.14 -24.39
CA GLY A 171 0.51 6.24 -25.37
C GLY A 171 0.21 5.78 -26.80
N LEU A 172 0.68 4.59 -27.21
CA LEU A 172 0.35 4.02 -28.53
C LEU A 172 -1.13 3.64 -28.61
N VAL A 173 -1.68 3.02 -27.56
CA VAL A 173 -3.10 2.65 -27.50
C VAL A 173 -3.98 3.90 -27.57
N SER A 174 -3.64 4.95 -26.83
CA SER A 174 -4.34 6.24 -26.90
C SER A 174 -4.23 6.90 -28.28
N ALA A 175 -3.05 6.85 -28.92
CA ALA A 175 -2.85 7.39 -30.26
C ALA A 175 -3.68 6.64 -31.31
N LEU A 176 -3.72 5.31 -31.24
CA LEU A 176 -4.50 4.46 -32.15
C LEU A 176 -6.01 4.70 -31.98
N ALA A 177 -6.49 4.82 -30.74
CA ALA A 177 -7.88 5.14 -30.46
C ALA A 177 -8.28 6.50 -31.04
N LEU A 178 -7.43 7.53 -30.89
CA LEU A 178 -7.63 8.85 -31.50
C LEU A 178 -7.57 8.83 -33.03
N ALA A 179 -6.62 8.09 -33.60
CA ALA A 179 -6.50 7.90 -35.04
C ALA A 179 -7.76 7.20 -35.61
N GLY A 180 -8.29 6.21 -34.88
CA GLY A 180 -9.57 5.57 -35.18
C GLY A 180 -10.73 6.56 -35.16
N SER A 181 -10.83 7.43 -34.14
CA SER A 181 -11.85 8.49 -34.09
C SER A 181 -11.73 9.48 -35.26
N ALA A 182 -10.49 9.86 -35.62
CA ALA A 182 -10.22 10.74 -36.76
C ALA A 182 -10.64 10.09 -38.09
N LEU A 183 -10.30 8.82 -38.28
CA LEU A 183 -10.67 8.02 -39.45
C LEU A 183 -12.20 7.89 -39.57
N ILE A 184 -12.90 7.62 -38.47
CA ILE A 184 -14.36 7.53 -38.45
C ILE A 184 -15.00 8.87 -38.85
N CYS A 185 -14.48 9.99 -38.35
CA CYS A 185 -14.96 11.32 -38.73
C CYS A 185 -14.70 11.63 -40.21
N TRP A 186 -13.54 11.21 -40.72
CA TRP A 186 -13.17 11.38 -42.13
C TRP A 186 -14.05 10.55 -43.06
N LEU A 187 -14.24 9.25 -42.76
CA LEU A 187 -15.15 8.37 -43.50
C LEU A 187 -16.60 8.87 -43.44
N GLY A 188 -17.05 9.36 -42.28
CA GLY A 188 -18.37 9.99 -42.15
C GLY A 188 -18.52 11.26 -42.98
N ALA A 189 -17.44 12.03 -43.16
CA ALA A 189 -17.42 13.20 -44.04
C ALA A 189 -17.49 12.82 -45.52
N LEU A 190 -16.79 11.75 -45.93
CA LEU A 190 -16.82 11.24 -47.30
C LEU A 190 -18.20 10.68 -47.68
N MET A 191 -18.78 9.84 -46.82
CA MET A 191 -20.13 9.30 -47.02
C MET A 191 -21.22 10.40 -47.00
N GLY A 192 -20.99 11.48 -46.27
CA GLY A 192 -21.86 12.65 -46.27
C GLY A 192 -21.66 13.60 -47.46
N ALA A 193 -20.55 13.48 -48.20
CA ALA A 193 -20.27 14.25 -49.40
C ALA A 193 -20.85 13.60 -50.67
N GLU A 194 -21.02 12.27 -50.68
CA GLU A 194 -21.70 11.54 -51.77
C GLU A 194 -23.23 11.66 -51.73
N ALA A 195 -23.80 11.98 -50.57
CA ALA A 195 -25.11 12.60 -50.50
C ALA A 195 -24.95 14.06 -50.93
N GLY A 196 -24.87 14.29 -52.25
CA GLY A 196 -24.55 15.58 -52.85
C GLY A 196 -25.45 16.74 -52.37
N PRO A 197 -25.16 17.97 -52.81
CA PRO A 197 -26.01 19.13 -52.55
C PRO A 197 -27.33 18.98 -53.32
N GLY A 198 -28.22 18.11 -52.82
CA GLY A 198 -29.63 18.08 -53.14
C GLY A 198 -30.28 19.33 -52.58
N HIS A 199 -29.99 20.46 -53.23
CA HIS A 199 -30.88 21.60 -53.26
C HIS A 199 -32.16 21.13 -53.97
N GLY A 200 -33.05 20.45 -53.23
CA GLY A 200 -34.45 20.82 -53.37
C GLY A 200 -34.53 22.32 -53.10
N PRO A 201 -35.29 23.10 -53.90
CA PRO A 201 -35.28 24.55 -53.81
C PRO A 201 -35.43 24.94 -52.36
N VAL A 202 -34.63 25.92 -51.92
CA VAL A 202 -34.89 26.66 -50.69
C VAL A 202 -36.35 27.04 -50.77
N ALA A 203 -37.20 26.30 -50.05
CA ALA A 203 -38.54 26.75 -49.76
C ALA A 203 -38.29 28.08 -49.05
N THR A 204 -38.72 29.17 -49.69
CA THR A 204 -39.08 30.40 -49.01
C THR A 204 -39.65 30.05 -47.64
N PRO A 205 -39.25 30.73 -46.56
CA PRO A 205 -39.72 30.41 -45.22
C PRO A 205 -41.25 30.47 -45.21
N GLY A 206 -41.89 29.32 -45.43
CA GLY A 206 -43.30 29.14 -45.19
C GLY A 206 -43.44 29.22 -43.69
N GLU A 207 -44.17 30.22 -43.23
CA GLU A 207 -44.53 30.47 -41.85
C GLU A 207 -44.95 29.14 -41.18
N ALA A 208 -44.00 28.53 -40.49
CA ALA A 208 -44.37 27.82 -39.27
C ALA A 208 -45.09 28.86 -38.41
N PRO A 209 -46.23 28.53 -37.80
CA PRO A 209 -46.94 29.48 -36.94
C PRO A 209 -45.92 30.07 -35.97
N PRO A 210 -45.86 31.39 -35.81
CA PRO A 210 -44.89 32.00 -34.91
C PRO A 210 -45.10 31.35 -33.55
N GLU A 211 -44.13 30.56 -33.10
CA GLU A 211 -44.03 30.25 -31.68
C GLU A 211 -43.94 31.62 -31.02
N ALA A 212 -45.05 32.04 -30.41
CA ALA A 212 -45.16 33.33 -29.77
C ALA A 212 -43.92 33.50 -28.90
N PRO A 213 -43.21 34.64 -28.99
CA PRO A 213 -42.13 34.92 -28.07
C PRO A 213 -42.78 35.04 -26.71
N VAL A 214 -42.83 33.94 -25.96
CA VAL A 214 -43.17 33.98 -24.55
C VAL A 214 -42.04 34.77 -23.91
N ALA A 215 -42.27 36.08 -23.79
CA ALA A 215 -41.43 37.04 -23.10
C ALA A 215 -41.48 36.70 -21.61
N LEU A 216 -40.80 35.62 -21.21
CA LEU A 216 -40.38 35.45 -19.84
C LEU A 216 -39.22 36.42 -19.57
N PRO A 217 -39.15 37.00 -18.36
CA PRO A 217 -38.07 37.90 -17.99
C PRO A 217 -36.70 37.28 -18.30
N ARG A 218 -35.78 38.09 -18.82
CA ARG A 218 -34.37 37.71 -19.06
C ARG A 218 -33.69 37.41 -17.73
N ALA A 219 -33.94 36.24 -17.16
CA ALA A 219 -33.13 35.74 -16.06
C ALA A 219 -31.70 35.54 -16.59
N PRO A 220 -30.66 36.00 -15.86
CA PRO A 220 -29.29 35.63 -16.19
C PRO A 220 -29.20 34.10 -16.19
N SER A 221 -28.69 33.51 -17.29
CA SER A 221 -28.55 32.06 -17.35
C SER A 221 -27.53 31.63 -16.30
N LEU A 222 -27.96 30.97 -15.22
CA LEU A 222 -27.06 30.39 -14.21
C LEU A 222 -26.31 29.16 -14.74
N LEU A 223 -26.61 28.70 -15.96
CA LEU A 223 -26.04 27.50 -16.57
C LEU A 223 -24.50 27.48 -16.69
N PRO A 224 -23.82 28.58 -17.10
CA PRO A 224 -22.36 28.61 -17.14
C PRO A 224 -21.73 28.50 -15.74
N LEU A 225 -22.33 29.16 -14.75
CA LEU A 225 -21.92 29.05 -13.35
C LEU A 225 -22.16 27.64 -12.79
N ALA A 226 -23.32 27.04 -13.11
CA ALA A 226 -23.65 25.67 -12.74
C ALA A 226 -22.71 24.65 -13.39
N ALA A 227 -22.32 24.85 -14.66
CA ALA A 227 -21.33 24.02 -15.34
C ALA A 227 -19.96 24.12 -14.66
N PHE A 228 -19.51 25.33 -14.36
CA PHE A 228 -18.27 25.58 -13.62
C PHE A 228 -18.29 24.90 -12.25
N LEU A 229 -19.29 25.18 -11.41
CA LEU A 229 -19.39 24.61 -10.06
C LEU A 229 -19.57 23.09 -10.07
N ALA A 230 -20.34 22.53 -11.01
CA ALA A 230 -20.47 21.08 -11.15
C ALA A 230 -19.14 20.42 -11.53
N GLY A 231 -18.34 21.09 -12.36
CA GLY A 231 -16.98 20.67 -12.65
C GLY A 231 -16.06 20.72 -11.44
N THR A 232 -16.13 21.81 -10.66
CA THR A 232 -15.40 21.96 -9.40
C THR A 232 -15.73 20.83 -8.43
N LEU A 233 -17.02 20.54 -8.24
CA LEU A 233 -17.50 19.46 -7.39
C LEU A 233 -17.08 18.08 -7.91
N LEU A 234 -17.11 17.86 -9.23
CA LEU A 234 -16.73 16.60 -9.85
C LEU A 234 -15.28 16.25 -9.51
N VAL A 235 -14.33 17.15 -9.77
CA VAL A 235 -12.90 16.87 -9.56
C VAL A 235 -12.54 16.94 -8.08
N ALA A 236 -13.08 17.90 -7.30
CA ALA A 236 -12.84 17.94 -5.86
C ALA A 236 -13.38 16.67 -5.19
N GLY A 237 -14.61 16.28 -5.52
CA GLY A 237 -15.24 15.06 -5.04
C GLY A 237 -14.51 13.80 -5.47
N GLN A 238 -14.01 13.74 -6.71
CA GLN A 238 -13.15 12.64 -7.18
C GLN A 238 -11.91 12.51 -6.28
N VAL A 239 -11.17 13.58 -6.03
CA VAL A 239 -9.96 13.53 -5.19
C VAL A 239 -10.31 13.13 -3.75
N LEU A 240 -11.40 13.66 -3.18
CA LEU A 240 -11.83 13.30 -1.83
C LEU A 240 -12.32 11.84 -1.73
N LEU A 241 -13.02 11.33 -2.74
CA LEU A 241 -13.44 9.94 -2.80
C LEU A 241 -12.25 8.97 -2.96
N LEU A 242 -11.18 9.39 -3.66
CA LEU A 242 -9.93 8.63 -3.70
C LEU A 242 -9.28 8.55 -2.31
N ARG A 243 -9.36 9.63 -1.51
CA ARG A 243 -8.84 9.66 -0.13
C ARG A 243 -9.63 8.76 0.80
N VAL A 244 -10.95 8.86 0.73
CA VAL A 244 -11.90 7.97 1.39
C VAL A 244 -11.65 6.51 1.01
N GLY A 245 -11.52 6.23 -0.29
CA GLY A 245 -11.23 4.89 -0.80
C GLY A 245 -9.87 4.37 -0.35
N ALA A 246 -8.87 5.24 -0.22
CA ALA A 246 -7.54 4.87 0.26
C ALA A 246 -7.55 4.37 1.71
N GLN A 247 -8.42 4.94 2.56
CA GLN A 247 -8.60 4.49 3.94
C GLN A 247 -9.33 3.14 4.02
N LEU A 248 -10.29 2.91 3.12
CA LEU A 248 -11.08 1.68 3.09
C LEU A 248 -10.32 0.50 2.46
N THR A 249 -9.70 0.74 1.31
CA THR A 249 -9.15 -0.32 0.42
C THR A 249 -7.63 -0.23 0.21
N GLY A 250 -6.96 0.73 0.88
CA GLY A 250 -5.55 1.07 0.65
C GLY A 250 -5.38 2.06 -0.50
N ALA A 251 -4.34 2.91 -0.46
CA ALA A 251 -4.00 3.87 -1.52
C ALA A 251 -3.39 3.19 -2.77
N SER A 252 -4.16 2.29 -3.39
CA SER A 252 -3.74 1.49 -4.55
C SER A 252 -4.22 2.08 -5.87
N MET A 253 -3.58 1.68 -6.96
CA MET A 253 -4.06 1.98 -8.31
C MET A 253 -5.44 1.34 -8.58
N GLN A 254 -5.79 0.22 -7.95
CA GLN A 254 -7.11 -0.38 -8.10
C GLN A 254 -8.22 0.52 -7.52
N THR A 255 -7.98 1.09 -6.34
CA THR A 255 -8.88 2.06 -5.71
C THR A 255 -9.11 3.25 -6.63
N SER A 256 -8.03 3.73 -7.25
CA SER A 256 -8.10 4.84 -8.21
C SER A 256 -8.93 4.49 -9.45
N VAL A 257 -8.67 3.31 -10.03
CA VAL A 257 -9.42 2.80 -11.19
C VAL A 257 -10.89 2.59 -10.87
N ARG A 258 -11.24 2.02 -9.71
CA ARG A 258 -12.63 1.78 -9.30
C ARG A 258 -13.41 3.09 -9.15
N VAL A 259 -12.86 4.06 -8.41
CA VAL A 259 -13.51 5.38 -8.23
C VAL A 259 -13.74 6.05 -9.58
N LEU A 260 -12.72 6.09 -10.44
CA LEU A 260 -12.83 6.69 -11.77
C LEU A 260 -13.81 5.95 -12.67
N LEU A 261 -13.81 4.61 -12.66
CA LEU A 261 -14.73 3.78 -13.43
C LEU A 261 -16.18 4.12 -13.10
N TRP A 262 -16.55 4.09 -11.81
CA TRP A 262 -17.91 4.38 -11.37
C TRP A 262 -18.31 5.84 -11.60
N LEU A 263 -17.37 6.78 -11.42
CA LEU A 263 -17.56 8.18 -11.76
C LEU A 263 -17.94 8.35 -13.24
N HIS A 264 -17.24 7.68 -14.15
CA HIS A 264 -17.49 7.76 -15.59
C HIS A 264 -18.78 7.05 -16.01
N LEU A 265 -19.10 5.90 -15.41
CA LEU A 265 -20.41 5.26 -15.59
C LEU A 265 -21.55 6.18 -15.12
N GLY A 266 -21.34 6.89 -14.01
CA GLY A 266 -22.25 7.90 -13.51
C GLY A 266 -22.43 9.05 -14.50
N MET A 267 -21.34 9.60 -15.05
CA MET A 267 -21.41 10.64 -16.08
C MET A 267 -22.16 10.18 -17.32
N ALA A 268 -21.93 8.94 -17.76
CA ALA A 268 -22.65 8.37 -18.89
C ALA A 268 -24.15 8.27 -18.62
N ALA A 269 -24.53 7.70 -17.47
CA ALA A 269 -25.92 7.59 -17.05
C ALA A 269 -26.58 8.97 -16.90
N GLY A 270 -25.89 9.94 -16.30
CA GLY A 270 -26.38 11.30 -16.12
C GLY A 270 -26.66 12.00 -17.44
N ALA A 271 -25.77 11.83 -18.42
CA ALA A 271 -25.95 12.33 -19.77
C ALA A 271 -27.14 11.66 -20.47
N VAL A 272 -27.29 10.33 -20.36
CA VAL A 272 -28.39 9.56 -20.98
C VAL A 272 -29.75 9.87 -20.34
N LEU A 273 -29.83 10.02 -19.02
CA LEU A 273 -31.08 10.34 -18.31
C LEU A 273 -31.68 11.67 -18.76
N MET A 274 -30.88 12.58 -19.34
CA MET A 274 -31.35 13.85 -19.92
C MET A 274 -31.83 13.73 -21.37
N ILE A 275 -31.57 12.61 -22.05
CA ILE A 275 -31.93 12.35 -23.46
C ILE A 275 -33.43 12.12 -23.70
N PRO A 276 -34.22 11.39 -22.87
CA PRO A 276 -35.61 11.10 -23.18
C PRO A 276 -36.40 12.38 -23.49
N ALA A 277 -36.88 12.45 -24.73
CA ALA A 277 -37.73 13.51 -25.22
C ALA A 277 -39.15 13.23 -24.70
N TRP A 278 -39.72 14.22 -23.98
CA TRP A 278 -41.13 14.41 -23.61
C TRP A 278 -41.65 13.71 -22.33
N ARG A 279 -41.76 14.43 -21.17
CA ARG A 279 -43.05 14.90 -20.56
C ARG A 279 -43.15 15.20 -19.04
N ALA A 280 -42.22 14.88 -18.15
CA ALA A 280 -42.51 15.01 -16.70
C ALA A 280 -41.91 16.22 -15.95
N LEU A 281 -40.63 16.60 -16.20
CA LEU A 281 -39.91 17.60 -15.39
C LEU A 281 -39.10 18.61 -16.24
N PRO A 282 -38.95 19.88 -15.78
CA PRO A 282 -38.04 20.84 -16.39
C PRO A 282 -36.58 20.41 -16.21
N ALA A 283 -35.72 20.78 -17.16
CA ALA A 283 -34.31 20.33 -17.19
C ALA A 283 -33.55 20.80 -15.94
N GLU A 284 -33.90 21.99 -15.46
CA GLU A 284 -33.35 22.65 -14.27
C GLU A 284 -33.69 21.86 -13.00
N ALA A 285 -34.93 21.38 -12.85
CA ALA A 285 -35.35 20.59 -11.68
C ALA A 285 -34.71 19.18 -11.68
N LEU A 286 -34.57 18.57 -12.85
CA LEU A 286 -33.92 17.27 -12.97
C LEU A 286 -32.39 17.37 -12.74
N THR A 287 -31.77 18.45 -13.21
CA THR A 287 -30.35 18.75 -12.91
C THR A 287 -30.16 19.06 -11.44
N ALA A 288 -31.06 19.84 -10.82
CA ALA A 288 -31.05 20.08 -9.39
C ALA A 288 -31.18 18.77 -8.59
N LEU A 289 -31.97 17.80 -9.07
CA LEU A 289 -32.14 16.50 -8.40
C LEU A 289 -30.87 15.67 -8.46
N LEU A 290 -30.21 15.65 -9.61
CA LEU A 290 -28.97 14.91 -9.79
C LEU A 290 -27.79 15.61 -9.08
N LEU A 291 -27.79 16.94 -8.95
CA LEU A 291 -26.81 17.67 -8.15
C LEU A 291 -27.07 17.53 -6.64
N ALA A 292 -28.32 17.46 -6.21
CA ALA A 292 -28.67 17.10 -4.83
C ALA A 292 -28.25 15.66 -4.52
N ALA A 293 -28.44 14.73 -5.45
CA ALA A 293 -27.97 13.36 -5.34
C ALA A 293 -26.42 13.28 -5.32
N ALA A 294 -25.72 14.10 -6.09
CA ALA A 294 -24.27 14.24 -6.01
C ALA A 294 -23.82 14.81 -4.66
N GLY A 295 -24.53 15.82 -4.14
CA GLY A 295 -24.31 16.36 -2.79
C GLY A 295 -24.55 15.32 -1.69
N LEU A 296 -25.60 14.50 -1.84
CA LEU A 296 -25.81 13.33 -0.98
C LEU A 296 -24.69 12.31 -1.13
N GLY A 297 -24.16 12.07 -2.33
CA GLY A 297 -23.01 11.20 -2.54
C GLY A 297 -21.74 11.69 -1.84
N LEU A 298 -21.51 13.01 -1.79
CA LEU A 298 -20.40 13.63 -1.06
C LEU A 298 -20.64 13.71 0.45
N ALA A 299 -21.90 13.83 0.87
CA ALA A 299 -22.32 13.81 2.27
C ALA A 299 -22.50 12.39 2.80
N TRP A 300 -22.59 11.39 1.93
CA TRP A 300 -22.73 9.98 2.31
C TRP A 300 -21.55 9.52 3.17
N PRO A 301 -20.29 9.85 2.82
CA PRO A 301 -19.14 9.72 3.72
C PRO A 301 -19.28 10.43 5.08
N ALA A 302 -20.20 11.38 5.28
CA ALA A 302 -20.37 12.09 6.56
C ALA A 302 -20.99 11.23 7.69
N GLY A 303 -21.53 10.04 7.37
CA GLY A 303 -21.89 8.99 8.32
C GLY A 303 -20.75 8.00 8.63
N TRP A 304 -19.51 8.51 8.66
CA TRP A 304 -18.25 7.78 8.46
C TRP A 304 -17.98 6.61 9.42
N GLU A 305 -18.37 6.70 10.70
CA GLU A 305 -18.13 5.63 11.68
C GLU A 305 -18.84 4.32 11.30
N GLY A 306 -20.09 4.40 10.82
CA GLY A 306 -20.85 3.23 10.37
C GLY A 306 -20.37 2.68 9.03
N LEU A 307 -19.85 3.55 8.15
CA LEU A 307 -19.34 3.18 6.81
C LEU A 307 -17.98 2.46 6.88
N LEU A 308 -17.07 2.95 7.72
CA LEU A 308 -15.79 2.27 7.99
C LEU A 308 -16.01 0.94 8.74
N ALA A 309 -16.94 0.92 9.72
CA ALA A 309 -17.33 -0.33 10.39
C ALA A 309 -17.95 -1.35 9.42
N ALA A 310 -18.70 -0.88 8.41
CA ALA A 310 -19.34 -1.74 7.40
C ALA A 310 -18.50 -1.99 6.13
N GLN A 311 -17.30 -1.41 6.03
CA GLN A 311 -16.39 -1.51 4.86
C GLN A 311 -17.06 -1.28 3.49
N LEU A 312 -17.97 -0.31 3.41
CA LEU A 312 -18.75 -0.08 2.19
C LEU A 312 -17.91 0.63 1.09
N ASP A 313 -18.02 0.15 -0.15
CA ASP A 313 -17.28 0.64 -1.31
C ASP A 313 -17.65 2.12 -1.64
N PRO A 314 -16.68 3.02 -1.94
CA PRO A 314 -16.97 4.40 -2.40
C PRO A 314 -17.63 4.49 -3.78
N ALA A 315 -17.74 3.39 -4.53
CA ALA A 315 -18.35 3.31 -5.86
C ALA A 315 -19.73 3.99 -6.00
N PRO A 316 -20.71 3.81 -5.08
CA PRO A 316 -22.01 4.47 -5.19
C PRO A 316 -21.89 6.00 -5.09
N ALA A 317 -21.01 6.51 -4.23
CA ALA A 317 -20.77 7.94 -4.10
C ALA A 317 -20.13 8.51 -5.38
N ALA A 318 -19.17 7.78 -5.97
CA ALA A 318 -18.58 8.14 -7.26
C ALA A 318 -19.62 8.15 -8.39
N LEU A 319 -20.51 7.14 -8.42
CA LEU A 319 -21.61 7.07 -9.39
C LEU A 319 -22.55 8.27 -9.26
N LEU A 320 -22.98 8.62 -8.04
CA LEU A 320 -23.87 9.76 -7.77
C LEU A 320 -23.22 11.10 -8.16
N LEU A 321 -21.94 11.28 -7.85
CA LEU A 321 -21.17 12.45 -8.25
C LEU A 321 -21.10 12.58 -9.78
N GLY A 322 -20.83 11.46 -10.46
CA GLY A 322 -20.79 11.38 -11.92
C GLY A 322 -22.15 11.68 -12.55
N LEU A 323 -23.23 11.13 -12.00
CA LEU A 323 -24.61 11.36 -12.44
C LEU A 323 -24.95 12.86 -12.45
N GLY A 324 -24.60 13.56 -11.37
CA GLY A 324 -24.73 15.01 -11.27
C GLY A 324 -24.00 15.74 -12.39
N ALA A 325 -22.69 15.50 -12.52
CA ALA A 325 -21.86 16.20 -13.51
C ALA A 325 -22.25 15.91 -14.97
N GLY A 326 -22.52 14.64 -15.31
CA GLY A 326 -22.90 14.22 -16.66
C GLY A 326 -24.23 14.80 -17.14
N SER A 327 -25.12 15.17 -16.21
CA SER A 327 -26.41 15.76 -16.53
C SER A 327 -26.32 17.22 -17.01
N VAL A 328 -25.36 18.00 -16.51
CA VAL A 328 -25.34 19.47 -16.64
C VAL A 328 -25.22 19.93 -18.09
N VAL A 329 -24.26 19.38 -18.84
CA VAL A 329 -24.02 19.78 -20.25
C VAL A 329 -25.20 19.39 -21.16
N THR A 330 -25.80 18.22 -20.90
CA THR A 330 -26.95 17.73 -21.68
C THR A 330 -28.23 18.51 -21.34
N ALA A 331 -28.46 18.80 -20.07
CA ALA A 331 -29.59 19.61 -19.61
C ALA A 331 -29.51 21.05 -20.13
N ALA A 332 -28.33 21.67 -20.10
CA ALA A 332 -28.11 23.00 -20.65
C ALA A 332 -28.29 23.05 -22.17
N SER A 333 -27.98 21.96 -22.89
CA SER A 333 -28.25 21.84 -24.33
C SER A 333 -29.75 21.68 -24.65
N ARG A 334 -30.54 21.16 -23.70
CA ARG A 334 -32.00 21.09 -23.79
C ARG A 334 -32.67 22.43 -23.50
N ALA A 335 -32.15 23.19 -22.53
CA ALA A 335 -32.65 24.52 -22.17
C ALA A 335 -32.23 25.62 -23.17
N ALA A 336 -31.25 25.35 -24.02
CA ALA A 336 -30.75 26.30 -25.00
C ALA A 336 -31.82 26.68 -26.04
N ARG A 337 -32.31 27.93 -25.95
CA ARG A 337 -33.20 28.56 -26.93
C ARG A 337 -32.43 29.14 -28.13
N ARG A 338 -31.14 28.81 -28.28
CA ARG A 338 -30.25 29.36 -29.33
C ARG A 338 -30.45 28.64 -30.67
N PRO A 339 -30.14 29.29 -31.81
CA PRO A 339 -30.20 28.63 -33.12
C PRO A 339 -29.31 27.39 -33.15
N ARG A 340 -29.81 26.29 -33.72
CA ARG A 340 -29.02 25.05 -33.98
C ARG A 340 -27.67 25.33 -34.65
N ALA A 341 -27.53 26.47 -35.33
CA ALA A 341 -26.31 26.95 -35.98
C ALA A 341 -25.10 27.13 -35.03
N ARG A 342 -25.32 27.41 -33.73
CA ARG A 342 -24.26 27.69 -32.75
C ARG A 342 -24.15 26.63 -31.63
N LEU A 343 -24.56 25.40 -31.92
CA LEU A 343 -24.53 24.32 -30.92
C LEU A 343 -23.09 23.96 -30.51
N GLY A 344 -22.12 24.01 -31.44
CA GLY A 344 -20.74 23.64 -31.16
C GLY A 344 -20.09 24.56 -30.12
N SER A 345 -20.20 25.88 -30.33
CA SER A 345 -19.70 26.91 -29.40
C SER A 345 -20.39 26.86 -28.05
N TRP A 346 -21.71 26.65 -28.00
CA TRP A 346 -22.44 26.52 -26.72
C TRP A 346 -21.98 25.31 -25.90
N VAL A 347 -21.89 24.13 -26.55
CA VAL A 347 -21.43 22.90 -25.90
C VAL A 347 -19.96 23.03 -25.48
N GLY A 348 -19.13 23.65 -26.33
CA GLY A 348 -17.72 23.91 -26.05
C GLY A 348 -17.50 24.88 -24.87
N ASP A 349 -18.27 25.96 -24.79
CA ASP A 349 -18.18 26.92 -23.68
C ASP A 349 -18.61 26.26 -22.35
N LEU A 350 -19.71 25.50 -22.34
CA LEU A 350 -20.19 24.82 -21.12
C LEU A 350 -19.27 23.69 -20.66
N SER A 351 -18.81 22.84 -21.59
CA SER A 351 -17.84 21.80 -21.29
C SER A 351 -16.53 22.40 -20.83
N GLY A 352 -16.03 23.45 -21.51
CA GLY A 352 -14.82 24.15 -21.12
C GLY A 352 -14.91 24.79 -19.73
N LEU A 353 -16.02 25.46 -19.41
CA LEU A 353 -16.24 26.02 -18.07
C LEU A 353 -16.31 24.94 -16.99
N SER A 354 -16.96 23.81 -17.27
CA SER A 354 -16.96 22.68 -16.36
C SER A 354 -15.55 22.12 -16.12
N THR A 355 -14.77 21.93 -17.18
CA THR A 355 -13.38 21.48 -17.07
C THR A 355 -12.49 22.49 -16.32
N LEU A 356 -12.66 23.80 -16.53
CA LEU A 356 -11.96 24.85 -15.75
C LEU A 356 -12.36 24.82 -14.27
N GLY A 357 -13.65 24.62 -13.98
CA GLY A 357 -14.12 24.41 -12.61
C GLY A 357 -13.44 23.20 -11.98
N GLY A 358 -13.34 22.10 -12.72
CA GLY A 358 -12.61 20.90 -12.29
C GLY A 358 -11.14 21.17 -11.96
N ALA A 359 -10.45 21.96 -12.79
CA ALA A 359 -9.08 22.39 -12.51
C ALA A 359 -8.98 23.16 -11.18
N LEU A 360 -9.92 24.07 -10.91
CA LEU A 360 -10.01 24.77 -9.62
C LEU A 360 -10.33 23.81 -8.46
N GLY A 361 -11.24 22.85 -8.66
CA GLY A 361 -11.62 21.87 -7.64
C GLY A 361 -10.44 21.04 -7.16
N GLY A 362 -9.61 20.55 -8.09
CA GLY A 362 -8.37 19.85 -7.76
C GLY A 362 -7.38 20.72 -6.97
N LEU A 363 -7.24 22.00 -7.37
CA LEU A 363 -6.38 22.97 -6.66
C LEU A 363 -6.87 23.28 -5.24
N LEU A 364 -8.19 23.44 -5.03
CA LEU A 364 -8.75 23.73 -3.72
C LEU A 364 -8.53 22.59 -2.73
N VAL A 365 -8.73 21.34 -3.15
CA VAL A 365 -8.44 20.16 -2.31
C VAL A 365 -6.95 20.08 -2.00
N ALA A 366 -6.09 20.35 -2.99
CA ALA A 366 -4.64 20.38 -2.80
C ALA A 366 -4.21 21.35 -1.71
N GLN A 367 -4.68 22.60 -1.82
CA GLN A 367 -4.28 23.69 -0.94
C GLN A 367 -4.85 23.50 0.47
N GLY A 368 -6.10 23.02 0.58
CA GLY A 368 -6.72 22.69 1.88
C GLY A 368 -5.90 21.66 2.65
N LEU A 369 -5.54 20.55 1.99
CA LEU A 369 -4.75 19.47 2.60
C LEU A 369 -3.28 19.86 2.84
N ALA A 370 -2.66 20.61 1.92
CA ALA A 370 -1.26 21.02 2.07
C ALA A 370 -1.07 22.08 3.16
N GLY A 371 -2.07 22.95 3.36
CA GLY A 371 -2.06 23.98 4.39
C GLY A 371 -2.35 23.47 5.80
N GLY A 372 -2.82 22.23 5.95
CA GLY A 372 -3.18 21.62 7.25
C GLY A 372 -4.37 22.29 7.96
N ALA A 373 -4.98 23.31 7.33
CA ALA A 373 -6.10 24.05 7.92
C ALA A 373 -7.40 23.27 7.85
N TRP A 374 -7.61 22.48 6.80
CA TRP A 374 -8.82 21.69 6.55
C TRP A 374 -8.46 20.23 6.27
N GLY A 375 -9.09 19.30 6.99
CA GLY A 375 -8.97 17.86 6.70
C GLY A 375 -9.90 17.42 5.55
N THR A 376 -9.76 16.15 5.12
CA THR A 376 -10.71 15.55 4.17
C THR A 376 -12.17 15.64 4.65
N PRO A 377 -12.51 15.51 5.95
CA PRO A 377 -13.88 15.66 6.42
C PRO A 377 -14.44 17.08 6.22
N ASP A 378 -13.62 18.09 6.49
CA ASP A 378 -14.01 19.50 6.32
C ASP A 378 -14.26 19.82 4.85
N LEU A 379 -13.41 19.31 3.96
CA LEU A 379 -13.52 19.45 2.52
C LEU A 379 -14.75 18.71 1.96
N LEU A 380 -15.06 17.51 2.47
CA LEU A 380 -16.28 16.76 2.11
C LEU A 380 -17.53 17.52 2.56
N ARG A 381 -17.54 18.08 3.77
CA ARG A 381 -18.64 18.94 4.23
C ARG A 381 -18.78 20.16 3.33
N ALA A 382 -17.71 20.90 3.08
CA ALA A 382 -17.73 22.08 2.22
C ALA A 382 -18.24 21.77 0.80
N GLY A 383 -17.79 20.65 0.22
CA GLY A 383 -18.26 20.15 -1.08
C GLY A 383 -19.75 19.81 -1.07
N SER A 384 -20.22 19.12 -0.02
CA SER A 384 -21.63 18.75 0.16
C SER A 384 -22.54 19.97 0.31
N LEU A 385 -22.14 20.95 1.13
CA LEU A 385 -22.85 22.23 1.29
C LEU A 385 -22.93 23.00 -0.03
N THR A 386 -21.84 23.01 -0.80
CA THR A 386 -21.78 23.67 -2.11
C THR A 386 -22.71 22.98 -3.12
N ALA A 387 -22.71 21.65 -3.17
CA ALA A 387 -23.59 20.86 -4.04
C ALA A 387 -25.06 21.05 -3.68
N GLY A 388 -25.41 20.99 -2.38
CA GLY A 388 -26.76 21.21 -1.88
C GLY A 388 -27.26 22.63 -2.14
N GLY A 389 -26.43 23.64 -1.87
CA GLY A 389 -26.75 25.04 -2.17
C GLY A 389 -26.99 25.29 -3.66
N LEU A 390 -26.17 24.71 -4.54
CA LEU A 390 -26.34 24.79 -5.99
C LEU A 390 -27.64 24.10 -6.45
N ALA A 391 -27.94 22.92 -5.91
CA ALA A 391 -29.18 22.21 -6.19
C ALA A 391 -30.41 23.04 -5.77
N LEU A 392 -30.38 23.66 -4.59
CA LEU A 392 -31.45 24.55 -4.11
C LEU A 392 -31.64 25.78 -5.01
N ALA A 393 -30.54 26.43 -5.42
CA ALA A 393 -30.59 27.58 -6.32
C ALA A 393 -31.19 27.23 -7.70
N LEU A 394 -30.79 26.08 -8.27
CA LEU A 394 -31.33 25.60 -9.54
C LEU A 394 -32.77 25.11 -9.43
N ALA A 395 -33.15 24.48 -8.32
CA ALA A 395 -34.52 24.08 -8.03
C ALA A 395 -35.44 25.31 -7.87
N ALA A 396 -35.00 26.34 -7.15
CA ALA A 396 -35.71 27.61 -7.01
C ALA A 396 -35.90 28.31 -8.36
N LEU A 397 -34.87 28.33 -9.20
CA LEU A 397 -34.97 28.85 -10.58
C LEU A 397 -35.95 28.02 -11.43
N GLY A 398 -35.89 26.68 -11.34
CA GLY A 398 -36.79 25.79 -12.06
C GLY A 398 -38.25 25.95 -11.62
N LEU A 399 -38.49 26.12 -10.31
CA LEU A 399 -39.81 26.41 -9.73
C LEU A 399 -40.36 27.76 -10.18
N TRP A 400 -39.51 28.78 -10.31
CA TRP A 400 -39.89 30.11 -10.78
C TRP A 400 -40.36 30.11 -12.25
N VAL A 401 -39.95 29.09 -13.02
CA VAL A 401 -40.22 28.98 -14.47
C VAL A 401 -41.25 27.89 -14.81
N ALA A 402 -41.64 27.02 -13.86
CA ALA A 402 -42.44 25.82 -14.12
C ALA A 402 -43.92 25.92 -13.64
N PRO A 403 -44.86 25.18 -14.28
CA PRO A 403 -46.27 25.14 -13.86
C PRO A 403 -46.49 24.41 -12.52
N ARG A 404 -47.57 24.77 -11.80
CA ARG A 404 -47.92 24.36 -10.41
C ARG A 404 -47.86 22.84 -10.08
N ARG A 405 -47.82 21.94 -11.06
CA ARG A 405 -47.68 20.48 -10.86
C ARG A 405 -46.25 20.01 -10.55
N VAL A 406 -45.24 20.88 -10.74
CA VAL A 406 -43.81 20.61 -10.47
C VAL A 406 -43.41 20.87 -9.00
N VAL A 407 -44.31 21.48 -8.22
CA VAL A 407 -44.08 21.84 -6.81
C VAL A 407 -43.85 20.62 -5.92
N ALA A 408 -44.54 19.49 -6.17
CA ALA A 408 -44.36 18.25 -5.39
C ALA A 408 -42.96 17.61 -5.57
N SER A 409 -42.37 17.74 -6.76
CA SER A 409 -41.00 17.28 -7.06
C SER A 409 -39.94 18.17 -6.42
N ALA A 410 -40.24 19.47 -6.28
CA ALA A 410 -39.38 20.41 -5.57
C ALA A 410 -39.40 20.24 -4.04
N SER A 411 -40.49 19.73 -3.47
CA SER A 411 -40.54 19.31 -2.07
C SER A 411 -39.63 18.12 -1.78
N ALA A 412 -39.59 17.12 -2.67
CA ALA A 412 -38.65 16.00 -2.57
C ALA A 412 -37.18 16.43 -2.73
N LEU A 413 -36.93 17.43 -3.59
CA LEU A 413 -35.62 18.10 -3.75
C LEU A 413 -35.19 18.84 -2.49
N LEU A 414 -36.10 19.58 -1.85
CA LEU A 414 -35.87 20.24 -0.57
C LEU A 414 -35.60 19.24 0.55
N VAL A 415 -36.29 18.09 0.57
CA VAL A 415 -36.06 17.01 1.55
C VAL A 415 -34.71 16.32 1.32
N LEU A 416 -34.33 16.03 0.07
CA LEU A 416 -33.02 15.44 -0.24
C LEU A 416 -31.86 16.41 0.02
N ALA A 417 -32.03 17.70 -0.31
CA ALA A 417 -31.06 18.74 0.01
C ALA A 417 -30.95 18.98 1.53
N ALA A 418 -32.08 18.99 2.25
CA ALA A 418 -32.11 19.10 3.71
C ALA A 418 -31.58 17.84 4.41
N ALA A 419 -31.78 16.64 3.85
CA ALA A 419 -31.18 15.40 4.34
C ALA A 419 -29.65 15.39 4.10
N ALA A 420 -29.18 15.87 2.94
CA ALA A 420 -27.75 16.07 2.69
C ALA A 420 -27.13 17.05 3.68
N LEU A 421 -27.82 18.16 3.96
CA LEU A 421 -27.42 19.14 4.98
C LEU A 421 -27.45 18.53 6.40
N GLY A 422 -28.48 17.74 6.73
CA GLY A 422 -28.65 17.12 8.04
C GLY A 422 -27.63 16.02 8.35
N LEU A 423 -27.13 15.30 7.34
CA LEU A 423 -26.06 14.29 7.51
C LEU A 423 -24.67 14.91 7.65
N THR A 424 -24.50 16.22 7.39
CA THR A 424 -23.21 16.91 7.51
C THR A 424 -22.90 17.47 8.91
N THR A 425 -23.85 17.37 9.85
CA THR A 425 -23.73 17.93 11.21
C THR A 425 -23.12 16.99 12.24
N SER A 426 -22.93 15.70 11.93
CA SER A 426 -22.16 14.78 12.77
C SER A 426 -20.69 15.17 12.79
N GLU A 427 -20.04 15.11 13.96
CA GLU A 427 -18.58 15.21 14.05
C GLU A 427 -17.95 14.04 13.29
N LEU A 428 -17.33 14.35 12.15
CA LEU A 428 -16.60 13.39 11.35
C LEU A 428 -15.25 13.10 12.01
N SER A 429 -15.23 12.12 12.90
CA SER A 429 -13.99 11.64 13.52
C SER A 429 -13.45 10.44 12.75
N TYR A 430 -12.15 10.45 12.45
CA TYR A 430 -11.48 9.26 11.93
C TYR A 430 -11.32 8.22 13.06
N PRO A 431 -11.84 6.99 12.90
CA PRO A 431 -11.53 5.93 13.84
C PRO A 431 -10.03 5.67 13.78
N TRP A 432 -9.37 5.82 14.91
CA TRP A 432 -7.94 5.53 15.05
C TRP A 432 -7.71 4.18 15.72
N ARG A 433 -8.68 3.67 16.48
CA ARG A 433 -8.60 2.39 17.17
C ARG A 433 -9.10 1.29 16.23
N SER A 434 -8.18 0.51 15.67
CA SER A 434 -8.46 -0.67 14.84
C SER A 434 -7.97 -1.98 15.45
N ALA A 435 -7.18 -1.91 16.53
CA ALA A 435 -6.72 -3.08 17.27
C ALA A 435 -7.04 -2.97 18.78
N PRO A 436 -7.33 -4.09 19.48
CA PRO A 436 -7.74 -4.06 20.88
C PRO A 436 -6.63 -3.55 21.83
N ASP A 437 -5.38 -3.68 21.41
CA ASP A 437 -4.19 -3.27 22.17
C ASP A 437 -3.93 -1.77 22.09
N GLU A 438 -4.60 -1.02 21.22
CA GLU A 438 -4.41 0.43 21.02
C GLU A 438 -5.09 1.25 22.13
N GLN A 439 -4.27 1.84 23.00
CA GLN A 439 -4.71 2.52 24.22
C GLN A 439 -5.05 3.99 23.96
N GLN A 440 -4.19 4.72 23.23
CA GLN A 440 -4.28 6.18 23.10
C GLN A 440 -3.77 6.69 21.74
N LEU A 441 -4.42 7.71 21.17
CA LEU A 441 -3.90 8.49 20.05
C LEU A 441 -2.92 9.55 20.57
N LEU A 442 -1.65 9.45 20.17
CA LEU A 442 -0.58 10.36 20.57
C LEU A 442 -0.45 11.57 19.63
N GLY A 443 -0.69 11.36 18.35
CA GLY A 443 -0.60 12.41 17.33
C GLY A 443 -1.36 12.02 16.07
N ARG A 444 -1.87 13.02 15.37
CA ARG A 444 -2.55 12.86 14.09
C ARG A 444 -2.15 14.00 13.17
N HIS A 445 -1.81 13.67 11.94
CA HIS A 445 -1.62 14.65 10.89
C HIS A 445 -2.20 14.15 9.57
N GLU A 446 -2.99 15.00 8.92
CA GLU A 446 -3.44 14.76 7.56
C GLU A 446 -2.72 15.71 6.60
N GLY A 447 -2.06 15.14 5.59
CA GLY A 447 -1.39 15.91 4.55
C GLY A 447 -1.64 15.34 3.16
N THR A 448 -0.97 15.89 2.14
CA THR A 448 -1.13 15.46 0.74
C THR A 448 -0.79 13.99 0.48
N HIS A 449 -0.09 13.31 1.40
CA HIS A 449 0.29 11.89 1.29
C HIS A 449 -0.67 10.93 2.00
N GLY A 450 -1.56 11.43 2.87
CA GLY A 450 -2.51 10.59 3.60
C GLY A 450 -2.74 11.09 5.01
N LEU A 451 -3.58 10.35 5.74
CA LEU A 451 -3.74 10.45 7.18
C LEU A 451 -2.63 9.64 7.87
N THR A 452 -2.01 10.23 8.89
CA THR A 452 -1.00 9.56 9.70
C THR A 452 -1.36 9.70 11.17
N ASP A 453 -1.54 8.58 11.84
CA ASP A 453 -1.83 8.50 13.26
C ASP A 453 -0.66 7.84 13.99
N LEU A 454 -0.27 8.39 15.13
CA LEU A 454 0.66 7.76 16.05
C LEU A 454 -0.13 7.30 17.27
N VAL A 455 -0.13 6.00 17.57
CA VAL A 455 -0.91 5.43 18.67
C VAL A 455 0.00 4.73 19.68
N ALA A 456 -0.32 4.87 20.96
CA ALA A 456 0.28 4.07 22.03
C ALA A 456 -0.45 2.73 22.13
N VAL A 457 0.32 1.65 22.25
CA VAL A 457 -0.19 0.29 22.42
C VAL A 457 0.16 -0.29 23.78
N GLN A 458 -0.61 -1.28 24.20
CA GLN A 458 -0.41 -2.00 25.45
C GLN A 458 1.04 -2.52 25.54
N GLY A 459 1.69 -2.30 26.69
CA GLY A 459 3.11 -2.58 26.87
C GLY A 459 4.05 -1.39 26.57
N GLY A 460 3.50 -0.22 26.23
CA GLY A 460 4.24 1.04 26.16
C GLY A 460 5.01 1.28 24.85
N SER A 461 4.78 0.46 23.82
CA SER A 461 5.30 0.72 22.46
C SER A 461 4.39 1.68 21.69
N GLU A 462 4.91 2.24 20.60
CA GLU A 462 4.17 3.14 19.70
C GLU A 462 3.98 2.46 18.35
N ARG A 463 2.87 2.77 17.68
CA ARG A 463 2.53 2.26 16.35
C ARG A 463 2.14 3.42 15.46
N LEU A 464 2.81 3.53 14.32
CA LEU A 464 2.48 4.48 13.28
C LEU A 464 1.45 3.87 12.34
N LYS A 465 0.34 4.58 12.10
CA LYS A 465 -0.72 4.15 11.22
C LYS A 465 -0.86 5.07 10.02
N LEU A 466 -0.89 4.49 8.82
CA LEU A 466 -1.12 5.23 7.58
C LEU A 466 -2.51 4.89 7.03
N ASP A 467 -3.33 5.92 6.83
CA ASP A 467 -4.72 5.84 6.36
C ASP A 467 -5.58 4.84 7.16
N GLY A 468 -5.28 4.65 8.45
CA GLY A 468 -6.02 3.78 9.36
C GLY A 468 -5.86 2.27 9.14
N ARG A 469 -5.33 1.85 7.98
CA ARG A 469 -5.21 0.42 7.61
C ARG A 469 -3.82 -0.15 7.82
N PHE A 470 -2.77 0.63 7.57
CA PHE A 470 -1.40 0.14 7.67
C PHE A 470 -0.80 0.52 9.01
N SER A 471 -0.13 -0.43 9.65
CA SER A 471 0.50 -0.24 10.95
C SER A 471 1.98 -0.58 10.86
N LEU A 472 2.83 0.31 11.33
CA LEU A 472 4.28 0.16 11.40
C LEU A 472 4.71 0.30 12.86
N GLY A 473 5.54 -0.63 13.31
CA GLY A 473 6.04 -0.67 14.68
C GLY A 473 5.09 -1.36 15.67
N GLY A 474 5.54 -1.45 16.92
CA GLY A 474 4.92 -2.16 18.03
C GLY A 474 5.60 -3.50 18.34
N GLY A 475 5.95 -3.70 19.62
CA GLY A 475 6.41 -5.00 20.15
C GLY A 475 7.54 -5.67 19.37
N GLY A 476 7.27 -6.85 18.81
CA GLY A 476 8.23 -7.66 18.06
C GLY A 476 8.64 -7.08 16.69
N ALA A 477 7.78 -6.29 16.06
CA ALA A 477 8.06 -5.66 14.77
C ALA A 477 9.24 -4.67 14.87
N ASP A 478 9.34 -3.94 15.98
CA ASP A 478 10.44 -3.00 16.24
C ASP A 478 11.79 -3.71 16.32
N VAL A 479 11.81 -4.90 16.94
CA VAL A 479 13.01 -5.72 17.07
C VAL A 479 13.45 -6.24 15.70
N LEU A 480 12.50 -6.73 14.90
CA LEU A 480 12.76 -7.20 13.55
C LEU A 480 13.29 -6.06 12.67
N ALA A 481 12.63 -4.90 12.64
CA ALA A 481 13.03 -3.73 11.87
C ALA A 481 14.42 -3.21 12.26
N ARG A 482 14.73 -3.11 13.57
CA ARG A 482 16.10 -2.80 14.02
C ARG A 482 17.11 -3.81 13.46
N ARG A 483 16.80 -5.10 13.48
CA ARG A 483 17.68 -6.14 12.93
C ARG A 483 17.90 -5.97 11.43
N LEU A 484 16.90 -5.54 10.65
CA LEU A 484 17.07 -5.22 9.23
C LEU A 484 18.17 -4.18 9.02
N GLY A 485 18.14 -3.11 9.82
CA GLY A 485 19.15 -2.05 9.78
C GLY A 485 20.54 -2.53 10.17
N ARG A 486 20.65 -3.32 11.24
CA ARG A 486 21.93 -3.88 11.71
C ARG A 486 22.55 -4.82 10.68
N LEU A 487 21.77 -5.73 10.10
CA LEU A 487 22.23 -6.63 9.05
C LEU A 487 22.74 -5.86 7.82
N ALA A 488 22.02 -4.81 7.41
CA ALA A 488 22.42 -3.97 6.30
C ALA A 488 23.74 -3.23 6.58
N ALA A 489 23.91 -2.68 7.77
CA ALA A 489 25.15 -2.01 8.19
C ALA A 489 26.36 -2.96 8.18
N CYS A 490 26.17 -4.22 8.60
CA CYS A 490 27.25 -5.20 8.64
C CYS A 490 27.72 -5.68 7.26
N LEU A 491 26.93 -5.47 6.21
CA LEU A 491 27.33 -5.76 4.83
C LEU A 491 28.34 -4.74 4.28
N ALA A 492 28.47 -3.58 4.93
CA ALA A 492 29.41 -2.52 4.59
C ALA A 492 30.08 -1.95 5.86
N PRO A 493 30.91 -2.73 6.57
CA PRO A 493 31.48 -2.34 7.87
C PRO A 493 32.41 -1.13 7.76
N ASP A 494 33.08 -0.97 6.61
CA ASP A 494 33.99 0.14 6.32
C ASP A 494 33.28 1.36 5.69
N ALA A 495 31.94 1.39 5.66
CA ALA A 495 31.21 2.50 5.05
C ALA A 495 31.52 3.83 5.74
N GLU A 496 31.78 4.87 4.95
CA GLU A 496 31.94 6.23 5.47
C GLU A 496 30.63 7.01 5.38
N ARG A 497 29.84 6.74 4.33
CA ARG A 497 28.53 7.35 4.10
C ARG A 497 27.47 6.29 3.83
N ALA A 498 26.40 6.34 4.62
CA ALA A 498 25.23 5.48 4.46
C ALA A 498 23.99 6.32 4.14
N LEU A 499 23.07 5.77 3.35
CA LEU A 499 21.77 6.36 3.03
C LEU A 499 20.66 5.36 3.35
N VAL A 500 19.67 5.78 4.12
CA VAL A 500 18.42 5.02 4.33
C VAL A 500 17.31 5.66 3.50
N LEU A 501 16.64 4.85 2.66
CA LEU A 501 15.52 5.25 1.82
C LEU A 501 14.21 4.87 2.50
N GLY A 502 13.45 5.85 2.96
CA GLY A 502 12.25 5.67 3.77
C GLY A 502 12.58 5.59 5.26
N MET A 503 11.78 6.25 6.09
CA MET A 503 11.95 6.23 7.54
C MET A 503 10.95 5.29 8.22
N GLY A 504 9.70 5.27 7.74
CA GLY A 504 8.63 4.50 8.37
C GLY A 504 8.46 4.88 9.84
N ALA A 505 8.56 3.90 10.74
CA ALA A 505 8.57 4.12 12.21
C ALA A 505 9.97 4.43 12.77
N GLY A 506 11.01 4.45 11.93
CA GLY A 506 12.39 4.80 12.31
C GLY A 506 13.25 3.65 12.84
N HIS A 507 12.70 2.44 12.99
CA HIS A 507 13.43 1.31 13.58
C HIS A 507 14.56 0.77 12.70
N THR A 508 14.38 0.68 11.38
CA THR A 508 15.46 0.30 10.46
C THR A 508 16.60 1.32 10.49
N LEU A 509 16.26 2.62 10.45
CA LEU A 509 17.22 3.71 10.60
C LEU A 509 18.00 3.62 11.92
N ALA A 510 17.30 3.40 13.04
CA ALA A 510 17.91 3.20 14.35
C ALA A 510 18.87 1.99 14.34
N GLY A 511 18.48 0.90 13.70
CA GLY A 511 19.32 -0.28 13.51
C GLY A 511 20.61 0.01 12.73
N VAL A 512 20.52 0.78 11.65
CA VAL A 512 21.71 1.19 10.87
C VAL A 512 22.62 2.07 11.74
N ARG A 513 22.08 3.14 12.34
CA ARG A 513 22.82 4.11 13.17
C ARG A 513 23.50 3.48 14.37
N ALA A 514 22.88 2.48 14.99
CA ALA A 514 23.43 1.80 16.16
C ALA A 514 24.58 0.83 15.84
N THR A 515 24.81 0.50 14.55
CA THR A 515 25.79 -0.51 14.13
C THR A 515 26.90 0.04 13.23
N THR A 516 26.61 1.03 12.37
CA THR A 516 27.62 1.59 11.48
C THR A 516 28.39 2.75 12.12
N ARG A 517 29.67 2.89 11.74
CA ARG A 517 30.45 4.11 12.01
C ARG A 517 30.18 5.21 10.98
N ALA A 518 29.49 4.92 9.88
CA ALA A 518 29.23 5.86 8.79
C ALA A 518 28.38 7.05 9.22
N ARG A 519 28.50 8.17 8.51
CA ARG A 519 27.46 9.22 8.54
C ARG A 519 26.20 8.68 7.85
N VAL A 520 25.09 8.64 8.57
CA VAL A 520 23.81 8.09 8.07
C VAL A 520 22.85 9.21 7.68
N ASP A 521 22.67 9.38 6.37
CA ASP A 521 21.62 10.22 5.80
C ASP A 521 20.32 9.39 5.71
N CYS A 522 19.16 10.01 5.92
CA CYS A 522 17.86 9.36 5.76
C CYS A 522 16.92 10.29 4.98
N VAL A 523 16.16 9.74 4.03
CA VAL A 523 15.19 10.49 3.24
C VAL A 523 13.77 9.95 3.44
N GLU A 524 12.82 10.84 3.73
CA GLU A 524 11.41 10.52 3.88
C GLU A 524 10.54 11.59 3.21
N HIS A 525 9.79 11.20 2.18
CA HIS A 525 8.92 12.09 1.41
C HIS A 525 7.60 12.41 2.12
N ASN A 526 7.08 11.51 2.94
CA ASN A 526 5.79 11.68 3.60
C ASN A 526 5.93 12.62 4.79
N ARG A 527 5.68 13.91 4.55
CA ARG A 527 5.72 14.97 5.56
C ARG A 527 4.86 14.67 6.79
N SER A 528 3.79 13.89 6.67
CA SER A 528 2.92 13.56 7.82
C SER A 528 3.64 12.76 8.90
N ILE A 529 4.60 11.90 8.56
CA ILE A 529 5.42 11.13 9.52
C ILE A 529 6.24 12.07 10.43
N TRP A 530 6.64 13.23 9.90
CA TRP A 530 7.42 14.22 10.62
C TRP A 530 6.55 15.03 11.57
N GLN A 531 5.34 15.38 11.11
CA GLN A 531 4.43 16.21 11.90
C GLN A 531 3.87 15.48 13.12
N VAL A 532 3.86 14.14 13.11
CA VAL A 532 3.54 13.34 14.30
C VAL A 532 4.73 13.11 15.23
N GLY A 533 5.90 13.71 14.95
CA GLY A 533 7.05 13.75 15.88
C GLY A 533 7.98 12.54 15.87
N LEU A 534 7.83 11.60 14.92
CA LEU A 534 8.67 10.39 14.87
C LEU A 534 10.10 10.64 14.42
N ALA A 535 10.32 11.61 13.53
CA ALA A 535 11.64 11.90 12.99
C ALA A 535 12.64 12.30 14.10
N GLU A 536 12.21 13.17 15.01
CA GLU A 536 13.01 13.63 16.15
C GLU A 536 13.29 12.51 17.16
N ARG A 537 12.34 11.56 17.32
CA ARG A 537 12.48 10.44 18.25
C ARG A 537 13.39 9.33 17.72
N ALA A 538 13.38 9.09 16.40
CA ALA A 538 14.28 8.14 15.74
C ALA A 538 15.77 8.58 15.79
N GLU A 539 16.04 9.84 16.14
CA GLU A 539 17.39 10.39 16.32
C GLU A 539 18.03 10.01 17.67
N GLY A 540 17.25 9.57 18.66
CA GLY A 540 17.72 9.31 20.03
C GLY A 540 18.03 7.85 20.38
N SER A 541 18.30 6.96 19.42
CA SER A 541 18.52 5.54 19.72
C SER A 541 19.86 5.32 20.45
N GLU A 542 19.84 4.63 21.60
CA GLU A 542 21.08 4.30 22.30
C GLU A 542 21.96 3.35 21.44
N PRO A 543 23.28 3.60 21.36
CA PRO A 543 24.19 2.73 20.64
C PRO A 543 24.23 1.33 21.25
N VAL A 544 24.55 0.33 20.43
CA VAL A 544 24.79 -1.03 20.96
C VAL A 544 25.96 -0.96 21.94
N PRO A 545 25.86 -1.56 23.14
CA PRO A 545 26.96 -1.58 24.10
C PRO A 545 28.23 -2.15 23.47
N GLY A 546 29.35 -1.42 23.56
CA GLY A 546 30.62 -1.78 22.93
C GLY A 546 30.78 -1.30 21.48
N ALA A 547 29.75 -0.70 20.88
CA ALA A 547 29.89 -0.10 19.56
C ALA A 547 30.77 1.17 19.62
N PRO A 548 31.65 1.37 18.63
CA PRO A 548 32.40 2.61 18.44
C PRO A 548 31.45 3.81 18.26
N PRO A 549 31.82 5.02 18.71
CA PRO A 549 31.04 6.21 18.43
C PRO A 549 30.96 6.45 16.91
N PRO A 550 29.84 7.00 16.39
CA PRO A 550 29.69 7.31 14.98
C PRO A 550 30.71 8.37 14.55
N ARG A 551 31.16 8.33 13.28
CA ARG A 551 32.14 9.28 12.73
C ARG A 551 31.64 10.72 12.69
N ALA A 552 30.32 10.91 12.64
CA ALA A 552 29.66 12.22 12.59
C ALA A 552 28.32 12.16 13.32
N PRO A 553 27.80 13.29 13.83
CA PRO A 553 26.47 13.34 14.40
C PRO A 553 25.42 12.93 13.37
N ALA A 554 24.35 12.30 13.85
CA ALA A 554 23.19 11.98 13.02
C ALA A 554 22.65 13.29 12.42
N LEU A 555 22.45 13.30 11.10
CA LEU A 555 21.71 14.39 10.50
C LEU A 555 20.22 14.23 10.80
N PRO A 556 19.48 15.35 10.82
CA PRO A 556 18.04 15.29 10.67
C PRO A 556 17.69 14.48 9.44
N VAL A 557 16.60 13.72 9.52
CA VAL A 557 15.99 13.11 8.34
C VAL A 557 15.78 14.23 7.30
N GLN A 558 15.82 13.93 6.00
CA GLN A 558 15.66 14.89 4.91
C GLN A 558 14.31 14.71 4.20
N PRO A 559 13.50 15.79 4.01
CA PRO A 559 12.20 15.71 3.36
C PRO A 559 12.38 15.59 1.83
N ALA A 560 12.61 14.38 1.35
CA ALA A 560 12.94 14.12 -0.05
C ALA A 560 12.39 12.77 -0.54
N ASP A 561 12.09 12.70 -1.84
CA ASP A 561 11.82 11.44 -2.53
C ASP A 561 13.12 10.68 -2.77
N ALA A 562 13.12 9.41 -2.39
CA ALA A 562 14.26 8.51 -2.50
C ALA A 562 14.81 8.41 -3.94
N ARG A 563 13.95 8.33 -4.95
CA ARG A 563 14.36 8.21 -6.36
C ARG A 563 15.05 9.48 -6.83
N LEU A 564 14.49 10.64 -6.49
CA LEU A 564 15.05 11.94 -6.85
C LEU A 564 16.35 12.23 -6.09
N TRP A 565 16.43 11.86 -4.81
CA TRP A 565 17.63 12.04 -4.00
C TRP A 565 18.79 11.22 -4.57
N VAL A 566 18.57 9.92 -4.80
CA VAL A 566 19.57 9.01 -5.35
C VAL A 566 20.06 9.49 -6.72
N ALA A 567 19.18 9.98 -7.59
CA ALA A 567 19.56 10.51 -8.90
C ALA A 567 20.44 11.77 -8.83
N GLN A 568 20.34 12.55 -7.75
CA GLN A 568 21.08 13.80 -7.56
C GLN A 568 22.44 13.62 -6.84
N HIS A 569 22.72 12.44 -6.31
CA HIS A 569 23.92 12.15 -5.51
C HIS A 569 24.78 11.02 -6.12
N PRO A 570 25.31 11.19 -7.35
CA PRO A 570 26.15 10.17 -7.97
C PRO A 570 27.43 9.91 -7.15
N LEU A 571 27.86 8.65 -7.09
CA LEU A 571 29.12 8.20 -6.45
C LEU A 571 29.33 8.71 -5.02
N THR A 572 28.25 8.79 -4.23
CA THR A 572 28.24 9.47 -2.92
C THR A 572 28.23 8.50 -1.74
N TYR A 573 27.57 7.34 -1.86
CA TYR A 573 27.29 6.46 -0.71
C TYR A 573 27.98 5.09 -0.82
N ASP A 574 28.51 4.59 0.30
CA ASP A 574 29.09 3.25 0.41
C ASP A 574 28.05 2.21 0.83
N LEU A 575 26.97 2.66 1.49
CA LEU A 575 25.83 1.84 1.85
C LEU A 575 24.54 2.56 1.50
N VAL A 576 23.66 1.91 0.75
CA VAL A 576 22.28 2.36 0.56
C VAL A 576 21.36 1.26 1.08
N VAL A 577 20.42 1.61 1.95
CA VAL A 577 19.44 0.70 2.55
C VAL A 577 18.05 1.16 2.15
N GLY A 578 17.36 0.38 1.32
CA GLY A 578 15.94 0.53 1.08
C GLY A 578 15.15 -0.14 2.19
N ASP A 579 14.39 0.64 2.95
CA ASP A 579 13.49 0.10 3.98
C ASP A 579 12.28 -0.59 3.35
N LEU A 580 11.47 -1.24 4.19
CA LEU A 580 10.20 -1.84 3.77
C LEU A 580 9.24 -0.76 3.25
N PHE A 581 8.49 -1.11 2.21
CA PHE A 581 7.43 -0.31 1.63
C PHE A 581 6.25 -1.23 1.28
N PHE A 582 5.05 -0.65 1.17
CA PHE A 582 3.86 -1.38 0.76
C PHE A 582 3.86 -1.58 -0.76
N PRO A 583 4.01 -2.81 -1.29
CA PRO A 583 4.24 -3.02 -2.72
C PRO A 583 3.09 -2.56 -3.62
N TRP A 584 1.85 -2.55 -3.13
CA TRP A 584 0.65 -2.09 -3.84
C TRP A 584 0.41 -0.58 -3.77
N LEU A 585 1.16 0.16 -2.93
CA LEU A 585 1.02 1.60 -2.80
C LEU A 585 1.47 2.26 -4.11
N SER A 586 0.64 3.15 -4.64
CA SER A 586 0.93 3.72 -5.97
C SER A 586 2.25 4.50 -5.98
N GLY A 587 3.15 4.11 -6.88
CA GLY A 587 4.50 4.68 -7.00
C GLY A 587 5.55 4.09 -6.05
N ALA A 588 5.16 3.35 -5.00
CA ALA A 588 6.14 2.69 -4.12
C ALA A 588 6.82 1.51 -4.84
N GLY A 589 6.06 0.76 -5.66
CA GLY A 589 6.60 -0.30 -6.51
C GLY A 589 7.67 0.17 -7.51
N ASP A 590 7.72 1.48 -7.83
CA ASP A 590 8.75 2.04 -8.71
C ASP A 590 10.16 2.01 -8.09
N LEU A 591 10.28 1.84 -6.76
CA LEU A 591 11.55 1.58 -6.10
C LEU A 591 12.20 0.25 -6.55
N LEU A 592 11.45 -0.62 -7.21
CA LEU A 592 11.96 -1.87 -7.80
C LEU A 592 12.18 -1.78 -9.32
N SER A 593 11.94 -0.61 -9.92
CA SER A 593 12.11 -0.40 -11.36
C SER A 593 13.59 -0.42 -11.77
N LEU A 594 13.86 -0.86 -13.01
CA LEU A 594 15.20 -0.80 -13.60
C LEU A 594 15.78 0.63 -13.58
N GLU A 595 14.95 1.64 -13.79
CA GLU A 595 15.34 3.05 -13.79
C GLU A 595 15.83 3.49 -12.40
N HIS A 596 15.10 3.14 -11.34
CA HIS A 596 15.53 3.42 -9.97
C HIS A 596 16.79 2.64 -9.61
N LEU A 597 16.81 1.33 -9.87
CA LEU A 597 17.95 0.46 -9.56
C LEU A 597 19.24 0.96 -10.25
N ARG A 598 19.17 1.37 -11.52
CA ARG A 598 20.30 1.99 -12.24
C ARG A 598 20.73 3.31 -11.62
N SER A 599 19.79 4.09 -11.08
CA SER A 599 20.10 5.33 -10.36
C SER A 599 20.79 5.04 -9.03
N VAL A 600 20.33 4.02 -8.28
CA VAL A 600 21.01 3.54 -7.07
C VAL A 600 22.42 3.07 -7.42
N ARG A 601 22.60 2.30 -8.50
CA ARG A 601 23.92 1.87 -8.94
C ARG A 601 24.86 3.04 -9.25
N ARG A 602 24.36 4.14 -9.82
CA ARG A 602 25.13 5.38 -10.07
C ARG A 602 25.41 6.17 -8.80
N CYS A 603 24.54 6.08 -7.81
CA CYS A 603 24.65 6.73 -6.50
C CYS A 603 25.70 6.07 -5.60
N LEU A 604 25.89 4.76 -5.73
CA LEU A 604 26.89 4.00 -4.98
C LEU A 604 28.33 4.32 -5.42
N THR A 605 29.27 4.30 -4.47
CA THR A 605 30.70 4.26 -4.77
C THR A 605 31.09 2.93 -5.44
N LYS A 606 32.32 2.82 -5.95
CA LYS A 606 32.80 1.57 -6.59
C LYS A 606 32.74 0.34 -5.68
N ARG A 607 32.84 0.54 -4.36
CA ARG A 607 32.76 -0.49 -3.32
C ARG A 607 31.41 -0.49 -2.60
N GLY A 608 30.46 0.31 -3.09
CA GLY A 608 29.19 0.54 -2.41
C GLY A 608 28.25 -0.66 -2.50
N VAL A 609 27.52 -0.89 -1.42
CA VAL A 609 26.53 -1.96 -1.27
C VAL A 609 25.12 -1.37 -1.24
N PHE A 610 24.21 -1.98 -1.99
CA PHE A 610 22.78 -1.69 -1.90
C PHE A 610 22.06 -2.86 -1.26
N VAL A 611 21.23 -2.58 -0.26
CA VAL A 611 20.39 -3.56 0.45
C VAL A 611 18.94 -3.10 0.31
N GLN A 612 18.11 -3.85 -0.41
CA GLN A 612 16.68 -3.57 -0.54
C GLN A 612 15.87 -4.62 0.22
N TRP A 613 15.20 -4.23 1.31
CA TRP A 613 14.27 -5.10 2.04
C TRP A 613 12.94 -5.22 1.31
N LEU A 614 12.34 -6.42 1.32
CA LEU A 614 11.09 -6.75 0.65
C LEU A 614 10.17 -7.57 1.57
N PRO A 615 8.88 -7.20 1.70
CA PRO A 615 7.91 -7.94 2.49
C PRO A 615 7.28 -9.08 1.67
N LEU A 616 7.79 -10.31 1.79
CA LEU A 616 7.25 -11.44 1.02
C LEU A 616 5.83 -11.83 1.46
N HIS A 617 5.39 -11.50 2.67
CA HIS A 617 3.99 -11.67 3.07
C HIS A 617 3.04 -10.76 2.29
N GLN A 618 3.55 -9.70 1.65
CA GLN A 618 2.79 -8.71 0.89
C GLN A 618 3.07 -8.73 -0.61
N LEU A 619 4.10 -9.46 -1.03
CA LEU A 619 4.61 -9.47 -2.40
C LEU A 619 4.43 -10.87 -3.00
N PRO A 620 3.47 -11.08 -3.92
CA PRO A 620 3.27 -12.37 -4.57
C PRO A 620 4.54 -12.90 -5.23
N TRP A 621 4.76 -14.22 -5.23
CA TRP A 621 5.98 -14.82 -5.77
C TRP A 621 6.35 -14.39 -7.19
N GLN A 622 5.33 -14.19 -8.04
CA GLN A 622 5.52 -13.72 -9.42
C GLN A 622 6.05 -12.27 -9.49
N ALA A 623 5.55 -11.42 -8.59
CA ALA A 623 5.99 -10.04 -8.43
C ALA A 623 7.41 -9.99 -7.86
N PHE A 624 7.70 -10.79 -6.83
CA PHE A 624 9.06 -10.96 -6.31
C PHE A 624 10.03 -11.43 -7.40
N GLY A 625 9.66 -12.42 -8.22
CA GLY A 625 10.49 -12.88 -9.33
C GLY A 625 10.79 -11.78 -10.35
N SER A 626 9.81 -10.93 -10.67
CA SER A 626 9.99 -9.78 -11.57
C SER A 626 10.95 -8.73 -10.97
N ALA A 627 10.82 -8.48 -9.66
CA ALA A 627 11.73 -7.60 -8.91
C ALA A 627 13.16 -8.15 -8.88
N ALA A 628 13.33 -9.44 -8.54
CA ALA A 628 14.61 -10.12 -8.50
C ALA A 628 15.31 -10.11 -9.87
N ALA A 629 14.57 -10.39 -10.94
CA ALA A 629 15.12 -10.37 -12.30
C ALA A 629 15.59 -8.96 -12.73
N SER A 630 14.88 -7.93 -12.31
CA SER A 630 15.26 -6.52 -12.52
C SER A 630 16.49 -6.14 -11.71
N PHE A 631 16.55 -6.59 -10.45
CA PHE A 631 17.67 -6.36 -9.56
C PHE A 631 18.97 -7.00 -10.09
N VAL A 632 18.93 -8.28 -10.48
CA VAL A 632 20.09 -9.01 -11.01
C VAL A 632 20.61 -8.38 -12.30
N GLN A 633 19.73 -7.86 -13.16
CA GLN A 633 20.15 -7.15 -14.38
C GLN A 633 21.01 -5.91 -14.09
N VAL A 634 20.78 -5.21 -12.98
CA VAL A 634 21.56 -4.03 -12.58
C VAL A 634 22.73 -4.40 -11.66
N PHE A 635 22.55 -5.42 -10.84
CA PHE A 635 23.54 -5.94 -9.90
C PHE A 635 23.81 -7.43 -10.18
N PRO A 636 24.71 -7.77 -11.13
CA PRO A 636 25.02 -9.16 -11.46
C PRO A 636 25.64 -9.95 -10.29
N SER A 637 26.15 -9.27 -9.27
CA SER A 637 26.65 -9.89 -8.03
C SER A 637 25.57 -10.07 -6.95
N ALA A 638 24.29 -9.95 -7.31
CA ALA A 638 23.19 -9.99 -6.35
C ALA A 638 23.23 -11.22 -5.41
N ARG A 639 22.71 -11.02 -4.21
CA ARG A 639 22.50 -12.04 -3.18
C ARG A 639 21.11 -11.87 -2.61
N LEU A 640 20.46 -12.99 -2.28
CA LEU A 640 19.20 -13.00 -1.54
C LEU A 640 19.49 -13.41 -0.10
N LEU A 641 19.07 -12.58 0.85
CA LEU A 641 19.15 -12.89 2.28
C LEU A 641 17.74 -12.93 2.87
N VAL A 642 17.46 -13.83 3.81
CA VAL A 642 16.26 -13.75 4.65
C VAL A 642 16.56 -12.86 5.85
N ALA A 643 15.59 -12.09 6.34
CA ALA A 643 15.73 -11.41 7.62
C ALA A 643 15.93 -12.48 8.69
N THR A 644 14.89 -13.24 9.04
CA THR A 644 14.97 -14.41 9.94
C THR A 644 14.09 -15.53 9.40
N PRO A 645 14.51 -16.79 9.51
CA PRO A 645 13.65 -17.92 9.14
C PRO A 645 12.51 -18.17 10.16
N LEU A 646 12.51 -17.46 11.29
CA LEU A 646 11.52 -17.62 12.35
C LEU A 646 10.36 -16.62 12.27
N SER A 647 10.38 -15.70 11.30
CA SER A 647 9.32 -14.69 11.19
C SER A 647 8.04 -15.30 10.64
N ASN A 648 6.91 -14.89 11.20
CA ASN A 648 5.59 -15.19 10.62
C ASN A 648 5.31 -14.30 9.39
N GLU A 649 5.99 -13.15 9.31
CA GLU A 649 5.99 -12.24 8.17
C GLU A 649 7.34 -12.39 7.44
N PRO A 650 7.47 -13.25 6.42
CA PRO A 650 8.73 -13.41 5.71
C PRO A 650 9.19 -12.08 5.10
N LEU A 651 10.43 -11.71 5.43
CA LEU A 651 11.13 -10.56 4.89
C LEU A 651 12.45 -11.02 4.28
N VAL A 652 12.80 -10.48 3.12
CA VAL A 652 14.07 -10.79 2.43
C VAL A 652 14.77 -9.52 1.98
N ALA A 653 16.09 -9.58 1.85
CA ALA A 653 16.89 -8.53 1.23
C ALA A 653 17.44 -8.99 -0.11
N LEU A 654 17.25 -8.17 -1.15
CA LEU A 654 18.08 -8.21 -2.35
C LEU A 654 19.30 -7.31 -2.12
N VAL A 655 20.49 -7.92 -2.15
CA VAL A 655 21.75 -7.24 -1.87
C VAL A 655 22.60 -7.19 -3.12
N GLY A 656 23.05 -6.00 -3.53
CA GLY A 656 23.85 -5.78 -4.72
C GLY A 656 25.12 -4.98 -4.43
N GLY A 657 26.14 -5.10 -5.27
CA GLY A 657 27.38 -4.33 -5.13
C GLY A 657 28.41 -4.91 -4.15
N LEU A 658 28.08 -6.02 -3.47
CA LEU A 658 29.06 -6.79 -2.72
C LEU A 658 30.21 -7.25 -3.63
N PRO A 659 31.48 -7.22 -3.14
CA PRO A 659 32.57 -7.93 -3.79
C PRO A 659 32.24 -9.43 -3.94
N GLN A 660 33.02 -10.18 -4.72
CA GLN A 660 32.81 -11.63 -4.78
C GLN A 660 32.96 -12.24 -3.37
N GLY A 661 31.84 -12.67 -2.79
CA GLY A 661 31.76 -13.31 -1.48
C GLY A 661 31.29 -12.43 -0.32
N LEU A 662 30.87 -13.07 0.77
CA LEU A 662 30.48 -12.40 2.01
C LEU A 662 31.73 -11.82 2.72
N PRO A 663 31.59 -10.78 3.55
CA PRO A 663 32.70 -10.21 4.31
C PRO A 663 33.47 -11.29 5.11
N GLY A 664 34.78 -11.05 5.30
CA GLY A 664 35.73 -12.03 5.84
C GLY A 664 35.44 -12.46 7.29
N GLN A 665 36.17 -13.49 7.72
CA GLN A 665 35.94 -14.21 8.97
C GLN A 665 35.98 -13.30 10.21
N ASP A 666 36.72 -12.19 10.22
CA ASP A 666 36.76 -11.25 11.34
C ASP A 666 35.48 -10.42 11.47
N ALA A 667 34.94 -9.91 10.35
CA ALA A 667 33.64 -9.24 10.33
C ALA A 667 32.52 -10.22 10.66
N LEU A 668 32.63 -11.48 10.18
CA LEU A 668 31.72 -12.56 10.55
C LEU A 668 31.84 -12.96 12.03
N ASN A 669 33.04 -12.99 12.61
CA ASN A 669 33.27 -13.30 14.02
C ASN A 669 32.82 -12.15 14.94
N GLU A 670 32.95 -10.90 14.50
CA GLU A 670 32.41 -9.71 15.17
C GLU A 670 30.87 -9.67 15.07
N LEU A 671 30.30 -10.15 13.96
CA LEU A 671 28.87 -10.39 13.73
C LEU A 671 28.30 -11.58 14.53
N LEU A 672 29.11 -12.61 14.76
CA LEU A 672 28.78 -13.82 15.52
C LEU A 672 29.12 -13.69 17.01
N ALA A 673 29.80 -12.61 17.41
CA ALA A 673 30.04 -12.32 18.81
C ALA A 673 28.68 -12.08 19.48
N PRO A 674 28.36 -12.79 20.58
CA PRO A 674 27.11 -12.60 21.29
C PRO A 674 26.96 -11.11 21.62
N ALA A 675 25.91 -10.47 21.10
CA ALA A 675 25.51 -9.17 21.61
C ALA A 675 25.25 -9.34 23.11
N PRO A 676 25.71 -8.42 23.99
CA PRO A 676 25.49 -8.54 25.42
C PRO A 676 24.01 -8.77 25.70
N ASP A 677 23.74 -9.68 26.65
CA ASP A 677 22.49 -10.40 26.94
C ASP A 677 21.18 -9.58 27.07
N SER A 678 21.22 -8.26 26.93
CA SER A 678 20.08 -7.36 27.09
C SER A 678 19.10 -7.31 25.92
N ALA A 679 19.19 -8.24 24.95
CA ALA A 679 18.67 -7.97 23.60
C ALA A 679 17.80 -9.08 22.96
N GLY A 680 17.29 -10.06 23.71
CA GLY A 680 16.20 -10.94 23.29
C GLY A 680 16.50 -11.97 22.16
N PRO A 681 15.58 -12.93 21.93
CA PRO A 681 15.82 -14.13 21.11
C PRO A 681 15.91 -13.89 19.59
N LEU A 682 15.36 -12.79 19.07
CA LEU A 682 15.35 -12.50 17.61
C LEU A 682 16.69 -11.95 17.06
N GLN A 683 17.72 -11.78 17.88
CA GLN A 683 18.99 -11.14 17.49
C GLN A 683 20.10 -12.10 17.02
N TRP A 684 19.89 -13.42 17.09
CA TRP A 684 20.98 -14.41 17.09
C TRP A 684 21.29 -15.11 15.76
N THR A 685 20.58 -14.82 14.67
CA THR A 685 20.91 -15.38 13.35
C THR A 685 21.96 -14.53 12.65
N GLY A 686 23.17 -15.09 12.52
CA GLY A 686 24.30 -14.46 11.85
C GLY A 686 24.07 -14.34 10.33
N LEU A 687 24.88 -13.50 9.68
CA LEU A 687 24.73 -13.20 8.24
C LEU A 687 24.77 -14.45 7.34
N VAL A 688 25.52 -15.47 7.74
CA VAL A 688 25.59 -16.78 7.05
C VAL A 688 24.27 -17.53 7.12
N ASP A 689 23.61 -17.51 8.29
CA ASP A 689 22.33 -18.19 8.52
C ASP A 689 21.16 -17.44 7.84
N ALA A 690 21.41 -16.23 7.35
CA ALA A 690 20.50 -15.44 6.55
C ALA A 690 20.67 -15.68 5.04
N HIS A 691 21.75 -16.32 4.57
CA HIS A 691 22.02 -16.45 3.13
C HIS A 691 21.10 -17.46 2.46
N VAL A 692 20.26 -16.99 1.52
CA VAL A 692 19.39 -17.86 0.73
C VAL A 692 20.11 -18.29 -0.54
N CYS A 693 20.44 -17.38 -1.45
CA CYS A 693 21.08 -17.76 -2.72
C CYS A 693 21.80 -16.60 -3.41
N ASP A 694 22.46 -16.92 -4.52
CA ASP A 694 23.18 -15.97 -5.35
C ASP A 694 22.43 -15.56 -6.63
N ALA A 695 23.03 -14.62 -7.36
CA ALA A 695 22.50 -14.12 -8.63
C ALA A 695 22.32 -15.20 -9.69
N TRP A 696 23.13 -16.28 -9.69
CA TRP A 696 22.98 -17.36 -10.65
C TRP A 696 21.66 -18.10 -10.40
N ARG A 697 21.39 -18.47 -9.14
CA ARG A 697 20.13 -19.14 -8.78
C ARG A 697 18.91 -18.24 -9.00
N LEU A 698 19.03 -16.93 -8.71
CA LEU A 698 17.98 -15.95 -9.02
C LEU A 698 17.72 -15.84 -10.53
N THR A 699 18.78 -15.82 -11.34
CA THR A 699 18.66 -15.78 -12.82
C THR A 699 18.04 -17.07 -13.33
N GLU A 700 18.55 -18.23 -12.93
CA GLU A 700 18.00 -19.54 -13.31
C GLU A 700 16.50 -19.63 -13.04
N ARG A 701 16.05 -19.12 -11.87
CA ARG A 701 14.64 -19.18 -11.48
C ARG A 701 13.76 -18.12 -12.14
N PHE A 702 14.27 -16.92 -12.37
CA PHE A 702 13.45 -15.74 -12.68
C PHE A 702 13.81 -15.00 -13.96
N ASP A 703 14.77 -15.44 -14.76
CA ASP A 703 15.20 -14.70 -15.96
C ASP A 703 14.07 -14.50 -16.98
N SER A 704 13.14 -15.46 -17.09
CA SER A 704 11.96 -15.34 -17.97
C SER A 704 10.88 -14.38 -17.45
N ARG A 705 11.02 -13.86 -16.22
CA ARG A 705 10.05 -12.92 -15.64
C ARG A 705 10.15 -11.54 -16.29
N PRO A 706 9.01 -10.86 -16.52
CA PRO A 706 9.04 -9.50 -17.03
C PRO A 706 9.80 -8.58 -16.06
N ARG A 707 10.60 -7.67 -16.59
CA ARG A 707 11.31 -6.69 -15.78
C ARG A 707 10.35 -5.60 -15.32
N VAL A 708 10.56 -5.12 -14.10
CA VAL A 708 9.87 -3.98 -13.52
C VAL A 708 10.46 -2.72 -14.12
N THR A 709 9.63 -1.93 -14.78
CA THR A 709 10.00 -0.62 -15.33
C THR A 709 8.92 0.38 -14.94
N LEU A 710 9.20 1.67 -15.05
CA LEU A 710 8.20 2.71 -14.80
C LEU A 710 6.97 2.57 -15.70
N ALA A 711 7.17 2.10 -16.94
CA ALA A 711 6.11 1.81 -17.91
C ALA A 711 5.41 0.45 -17.68
N ARG A 712 6.02 -0.45 -16.90
CA ARG A 712 5.52 -1.80 -16.60
C ARG A 712 5.68 -2.10 -15.11
N PRO A 713 4.85 -1.51 -14.24
CA PRO A 713 4.97 -1.62 -12.78
C PRO A 713 4.36 -2.94 -12.26
N VAL A 714 4.92 -4.07 -12.71
CA VAL A 714 4.39 -5.41 -12.44
C VAL A 714 4.21 -5.69 -10.95
N THR A 715 5.16 -5.23 -10.13
CA THR A 715 5.12 -5.41 -8.67
C THR A 715 3.96 -4.68 -8.03
N GLU A 716 3.71 -3.43 -8.43
CA GLU A 716 2.58 -2.63 -7.94
C GLU A 716 1.26 -3.28 -8.27
N ILE A 717 1.07 -3.70 -9.53
CA ILE A 717 -0.21 -4.23 -10.00
C ILE A 717 -0.50 -5.61 -9.42
N MET A 718 0.48 -6.52 -9.44
CA MET A 718 0.27 -7.90 -8.95
C MET A 718 0.02 -7.97 -7.44
N SER A 719 0.50 -6.98 -6.68
CA SER A 719 0.32 -6.92 -5.22
C SER A 719 -1.01 -6.28 -4.79
N GLN A 720 -1.82 -5.76 -5.73
CA GLN A 720 -3.09 -5.12 -5.42
C GLN A 720 -4.10 -6.10 -4.84
N GLY A 721 -4.82 -5.66 -3.80
CA GLY A 721 -5.85 -6.47 -3.13
C GLY A 721 -5.29 -7.67 -2.34
N ARG A 722 -3.97 -7.79 -2.19
CA ARG A 722 -3.32 -8.91 -1.49
C ARG A 722 -3.06 -8.67 0.00
N ALA A 723 -3.41 -7.50 0.51
CA ALA A 723 -3.30 -7.19 1.94
C ALA A 723 -4.14 -8.14 2.81
N ASP A 724 -5.26 -8.65 2.28
CA ASP A 724 -6.11 -9.61 3.01
C ASP A 724 -5.60 -11.06 2.87
N ASP A 725 -4.65 -11.31 1.96
CA ASP A 725 -4.04 -12.62 1.68
C ASP A 725 -2.68 -12.80 2.40
N GLU A 726 -2.30 -11.93 3.34
CA GLU A 726 -0.94 -11.90 3.90
C GLU A 726 -0.51 -13.24 4.51
N ALA A 727 -1.38 -13.90 5.27
CA ALA A 727 -1.09 -15.23 5.84
C ALA A 727 -0.90 -16.30 4.75
N LEU A 728 -1.73 -16.27 3.71
CA LEU A 728 -1.65 -17.17 2.54
C LEU A 728 -0.34 -16.97 1.78
N LEU A 729 0.04 -15.71 1.54
CA LEU A 729 1.28 -15.37 0.88
C LEU A 729 2.50 -15.73 1.73
N ALA A 730 2.43 -15.51 3.05
CA ALA A 730 3.51 -15.81 3.96
C ALA A 730 3.93 -17.28 3.90
N HIS A 731 3.01 -18.23 4.08
CA HIS A 731 3.38 -19.65 4.08
C HIS A 731 3.84 -20.14 2.69
N ARG A 732 3.16 -19.72 1.60
CA ARG A 732 3.53 -20.09 0.23
C ARG A 732 4.90 -19.56 -0.16
N ASN A 733 5.14 -18.28 0.07
CA ASN A 733 6.41 -17.65 -0.28
C ASN A 733 7.55 -18.15 0.60
N MET A 734 7.30 -18.47 1.88
CA MET A 734 8.30 -19.10 2.75
C MET A 734 8.72 -20.47 2.21
N ARG A 735 7.77 -21.31 1.77
CA ARG A 735 8.06 -22.60 1.16
C ARG A 735 8.87 -22.46 -0.13
N LEU A 736 8.50 -21.53 -1.00
CA LEU A 736 9.21 -21.24 -2.25
C LEU A 736 10.59 -20.63 -2.01
N LEU A 737 10.77 -19.87 -0.92
CA LEU A 737 12.06 -19.36 -0.48
C LEU A 737 12.97 -20.52 -0.04
N ALA A 738 12.44 -21.54 0.65
CA ALA A 738 13.19 -22.73 1.02
C ALA A 738 13.73 -23.50 -0.20
N GLU A 739 13.01 -23.51 -1.33
CA GLU A 739 13.47 -24.11 -2.60
C GLU A 739 14.63 -23.35 -3.26
N LEU A 740 14.76 -22.05 -2.96
CA LEU A 740 15.86 -21.22 -3.46
C LEU A 740 17.14 -21.42 -2.69
N VAL A 741 17.09 -21.93 -1.44
CA VAL A 741 18.25 -22.03 -0.57
C VAL A 741 19.36 -22.83 -1.25
N GLN A 742 20.48 -22.15 -1.47
CA GLN A 742 21.72 -22.69 -1.99
C GLN A 742 22.78 -22.56 -0.88
N PRO A 743 23.41 -23.67 -0.48
CA PRO A 743 24.45 -23.60 0.55
C PRO A 743 25.66 -22.79 0.05
N LEU A 744 26.23 -21.97 0.94
CA LEU A 744 27.48 -21.29 0.66
C LEU A 744 28.61 -22.32 0.50
N THR A 745 29.41 -22.16 -0.55
CA THR A 745 30.65 -22.93 -0.73
C THR A 745 31.86 -22.04 -0.47
N THR A 746 33.02 -22.64 -0.21
CA THR A 746 34.28 -21.89 -0.04
C THR A 746 34.71 -21.14 -1.29
N SER A 747 34.32 -21.60 -2.47
CA SER A 747 34.47 -20.84 -3.72
C SER A 747 33.61 -19.57 -3.76
N SER A 748 32.53 -19.51 -2.97
CA SER A 748 31.67 -18.33 -2.79
C SER A 748 32.23 -17.32 -1.77
N LEU A 749 33.34 -17.61 -1.09
CA LEU A 749 34.05 -16.71 -0.18
C LEU A 749 35.43 -16.39 -0.81
N ALA A 750 35.54 -15.29 -1.55
CA ALA A 750 36.79 -15.01 -2.28
C ALA A 750 37.98 -14.84 -1.31
N ARG A 751 39.11 -15.44 -1.71
CA ARG A 751 40.50 -15.33 -1.16
C ARG A 751 41.05 -16.45 -0.29
N ARG A 752 40.58 -17.70 -0.40
CA ARG A 752 41.37 -18.84 0.11
C ARG A 752 41.53 -19.96 -0.92
N PRO A 753 42.77 -20.31 -1.33
CA PRO A 753 42.98 -21.58 -2.02
C PRO A 753 42.63 -22.75 -1.08
N LEU A 754 42.13 -23.84 -1.64
CA LEU A 754 41.60 -25.04 -0.96
C LEU A 754 42.70 -25.92 -0.32
N ASP A 755 43.82 -25.32 0.06
CA ASP A 755 45.06 -26.08 0.29
C ASP A 755 45.20 -26.57 1.74
N SER A 756 44.41 -26.01 2.69
CA SER A 756 44.44 -26.37 4.11
C SER A 756 43.21 -27.15 4.59
N ARG A 757 43.40 -27.97 5.63
CA ARG A 757 42.34 -28.77 6.31
C ARG A 757 41.21 -27.88 6.85
N ASP A 758 41.55 -26.71 7.39
CA ASP A 758 40.62 -25.75 7.99
C ASP A 758 39.61 -25.18 6.97
N ASN A 759 40.02 -25.05 5.69
CA ASN A 759 39.12 -24.57 4.64
C ASN A 759 38.06 -25.61 4.26
N ARG A 760 38.35 -26.91 4.35
CA ARG A 760 37.36 -27.97 4.08
C ARG A 760 36.33 -28.08 5.19
N GLU A 761 36.75 -27.89 6.44
CA GLU A 761 35.87 -27.89 7.60
C GLU A 761 34.91 -26.71 7.57
N LEU A 762 35.41 -25.51 7.27
CA LEU A 762 34.58 -24.33 7.04
C LEU A 762 33.58 -24.55 5.90
N GLY A 763 33.99 -25.18 4.79
CA GLY A 763 33.07 -25.50 3.69
C GLY A 763 31.93 -26.43 4.09
N ARG A 764 32.20 -27.45 4.90
CA ARG A 764 31.16 -28.36 5.43
C ARG A 764 30.22 -27.62 6.37
N GLU A 765 30.75 -26.76 7.22
CA GLU A 765 29.95 -25.95 8.14
C GLU A 765 28.97 -25.03 7.40
N LEU A 766 29.44 -24.32 6.38
CA LEU A 766 28.61 -23.46 5.53
C LEU A 766 27.53 -24.26 4.78
N GLN A 767 27.86 -25.47 4.34
CA GLN A 767 26.89 -26.36 3.72
C GLN A 767 25.78 -26.77 4.70
N ARG A 768 26.15 -27.21 5.91
CA ARG A 768 25.19 -27.59 6.95
C ARG A 768 24.28 -26.43 7.35
N ARG A 769 24.82 -25.21 7.50
CA ARG A 769 24.02 -24.01 7.77
C ARG A 769 22.99 -23.72 6.68
N GLY A 770 23.33 -23.92 5.41
CA GLY A 770 22.37 -23.84 4.31
C GLY A 770 21.25 -24.88 4.42
N VAL A 771 21.56 -26.13 4.78
CA VAL A 771 20.55 -27.18 5.02
C VAL A 771 19.65 -26.80 6.19
N VAL A 772 20.22 -26.34 7.31
CA VAL A 772 19.48 -25.88 8.49
C VAL A 772 18.53 -24.74 8.14
N LEU A 773 18.99 -23.72 7.39
CA LEU A 773 18.14 -22.63 6.93
C LEU A 773 16.95 -23.15 6.12
N ARG A 774 17.19 -24.03 5.14
CA ARG A 774 16.12 -24.63 4.33
C ARG A 774 15.08 -25.33 5.20
N LEU A 775 15.52 -26.15 6.16
CA LEU A 775 14.64 -26.88 7.06
C LEU A 775 13.84 -25.94 7.97
N LEU A 776 14.46 -24.87 8.49
CA LEU A 776 13.75 -23.86 9.28
C LEU A 776 12.69 -23.12 8.47
N LEU A 777 12.98 -22.76 7.22
CA LEU A 777 11.99 -22.14 6.34
C LEU A 777 10.84 -23.10 6.02
N MET A 778 11.12 -24.39 5.81
CA MET A 778 10.08 -25.42 5.62
C MET A 778 9.21 -25.60 6.86
N ALA A 779 9.82 -25.69 8.04
CA ALA A 779 9.10 -25.79 9.32
C ALA A 779 8.19 -24.56 9.51
N ARG A 780 8.73 -23.35 9.33
CA ARG A 780 7.95 -22.11 9.45
C ARG A 780 6.83 -22.01 8.43
N ALA A 781 7.05 -22.44 7.19
CA ALA A 781 5.99 -22.51 6.18
C ALA A 781 4.85 -23.45 6.61
N ALA A 782 5.17 -24.64 7.14
CA ALA A 782 4.18 -25.58 7.64
C ALA A 782 3.43 -25.01 8.87
N THR A 783 4.11 -24.32 9.79
CA THR A 783 3.48 -23.62 10.92
C THR A 783 2.48 -22.56 10.46
N LEU A 784 2.85 -21.75 9.47
CA LEU A 784 1.97 -20.72 8.92
C LEU A 784 0.78 -21.31 8.18
N GLU A 785 0.98 -22.41 7.43
CA GLU A 785 -0.12 -23.12 6.78
C GLU A 785 -1.09 -23.70 7.80
N ARG A 786 -0.57 -24.34 8.86
CA ARG A 786 -1.35 -24.88 9.97
C ARG A 786 -2.23 -23.82 10.62
N ALA A 787 -1.74 -22.59 10.77
CA ALA A 787 -2.52 -21.49 11.35
C ALA A 787 -3.71 -21.05 10.48
N THR A 788 -3.72 -21.35 9.18
CA THR A 788 -4.83 -21.03 8.27
C THR A 788 -5.90 -22.13 8.18
N VAL A 789 -5.64 -23.30 8.75
CA VAL A 789 -6.56 -24.45 8.68
C VAL A 789 -7.66 -24.29 9.73
N ASP A 790 -8.93 -24.42 9.30
CA ASP A 790 -10.07 -24.41 10.21
C ASP A 790 -10.07 -25.66 11.10
N ARG A 791 -9.79 -25.46 12.40
CA ARG A 791 -9.75 -26.53 13.41
C ARG A 791 -11.15 -27.07 13.74
N ALA A 792 -12.22 -26.33 13.43
CA ALA A 792 -13.58 -26.78 13.66
C ALA A 792 -14.06 -27.79 12.61
N ASP A 793 -13.43 -27.82 11.42
CA ASP A 793 -13.75 -28.77 10.36
C ASP A 793 -13.08 -30.14 10.63
N PRO A 794 -13.84 -31.20 10.97
CA PRO A 794 -13.27 -32.51 11.25
C PRO A 794 -12.58 -33.14 10.03
N ASN A 795 -12.90 -32.72 8.80
CA ASN A 795 -12.24 -33.21 7.58
C ASN A 795 -10.79 -32.71 7.45
N GLN A 796 -10.41 -31.65 8.18
CA GLN A 796 -9.05 -31.09 8.15
C GLN A 796 -8.11 -31.77 9.16
N ARG A 797 -8.61 -32.65 10.04
CA ARG A 797 -7.77 -33.31 11.07
C ARG A 797 -6.56 -34.08 10.51
N PRO A 798 -6.69 -34.88 9.43
CA PRO A 798 -5.53 -35.55 8.85
C PRO A 798 -4.46 -34.55 8.38
N ARG A 799 -4.89 -33.47 7.73
CA ARG A 799 -4.00 -32.41 7.24
C ARG A 799 -3.27 -31.69 8.38
N LEU A 800 -3.94 -31.44 9.50
CA LEU A 800 -3.29 -30.87 10.70
C LEU A 800 -2.22 -31.81 11.27
N SER A 801 -2.50 -33.12 11.31
CA SER A 801 -1.55 -34.13 11.77
C SER A 801 -0.33 -34.22 10.84
N ASP A 802 -0.53 -34.16 9.53
CA ASP A 802 0.55 -34.16 8.55
C ASP A 802 1.44 -32.92 8.70
N LEU A 803 0.83 -31.73 8.87
CA LEU A 803 1.55 -30.48 9.11
C LEU A 803 2.33 -30.51 10.43
N ASP A 804 1.76 -31.08 11.48
CA ASP A 804 2.46 -31.24 12.76
C ASP A 804 3.70 -32.14 12.62
N ALA A 805 3.56 -33.26 11.91
CA ALA A 805 4.67 -34.17 11.63
C ALA A 805 5.74 -33.50 10.76
N ASP A 806 5.36 -32.72 9.74
CA ASP A 806 6.27 -31.97 8.88
C ASP A 806 7.09 -30.93 9.68
N ILE A 807 6.44 -30.20 10.59
CA ILE A 807 7.10 -29.23 11.48
C ILE A 807 8.14 -29.95 12.35
N ASP A 808 7.70 -30.96 13.09
CA ASP A 808 8.54 -31.64 14.08
C ASP A 808 9.71 -32.36 13.39
N HIS A 809 9.46 -33.02 12.26
CA HIS A 809 10.51 -33.66 11.46
C HIS A 809 11.53 -32.64 10.92
N ALA A 810 11.08 -31.51 10.38
CA ALA A 810 11.98 -30.48 9.87
C ALA A 810 12.85 -29.87 10.99
N LEU A 811 12.28 -29.62 12.17
CA LEU A 811 13.03 -29.09 13.31
C LEU A 811 14.05 -30.09 13.87
N LEU A 812 13.67 -31.36 14.02
CA LEU A 812 14.59 -32.42 14.45
C LEU A 812 15.71 -32.68 13.43
N ALA A 813 15.39 -32.63 12.13
CA ALA A 813 16.39 -32.73 11.08
C ALA A 813 17.37 -31.53 11.13
N ALA A 814 16.85 -30.31 11.27
CA ALA A 814 17.70 -29.12 11.40
C ALA A 814 18.61 -29.20 12.64
N TRP A 815 18.10 -29.75 13.73
CA TRP A 815 18.87 -29.93 14.96
C TRP A 815 19.94 -31.01 14.82
N SER A 816 19.61 -32.10 14.10
CA SER A 816 20.55 -33.19 13.80
C SER A 816 21.73 -32.71 12.94
N GLU A 817 21.46 -31.82 11.97
CA GLU A 817 22.47 -31.25 11.09
C GLU A 817 23.46 -30.34 11.82
N LEU A 818 22.95 -29.48 12.72
CA LEU A 818 23.79 -28.56 13.48
C LEU A 818 23.30 -28.40 14.94
N PRO A 819 23.64 -29.34 15.83
CA PRO A 819 23.28 -29.26 17.23
C PRO A 819 23.81 -27.99 17.88
N GLY A 820 23.00 -27.33 18.70
CA GLY A 820 23.35 -26.06 19.34
C GLY A 820 23.09 -24.81 18.48
N HIS A 821 22.63 -24.97 17.23
CA HIS A 821 22.24 -23.86 16.38
C HIS A 821 21.08 -23.06 17.01
N VAL A 822 21.30 -21.76 17.21
CA VAL A 822 20.42 -20.92 18.03
C VAL A 822 19.01 -20.81 17.46
N ALA A 823 18.87 -20.59 16.15
CA ALA A 823 17.54 -20.46 15.55
C ALA A 823 16.73 -21.77 15.62
N THR A 824 17.41 -22.91 15.53
CA THR A 824 16.77 -24.22 15.66
C THR A 824 16.33 -24.49 17.08
N ARG A 825 17.17 -24.16 18.07
CA ARG A 825 16.80 -24.19 19.49
C ARG A 825 15.55 -23.35 19.75
N LEU A 826 15.52 -22.11 19.26
CA LEU A 826 14.39 -21.20 19.45
C LEU A 826 13.12 -21.74 18.80
N ALA A 827 13.22 -22.28 17.58
CA ALA A 827 12.08 -22.90 16.89
C ALA A 827 11.54 -24.13 17.64
N LEU A 828 12.41 -24.97 18.19
CA LEU A 828 12.02 -26.10 19.04
C LEU A 828 11.30 -25.62 20.31
N LEU A 829 11.84 -24.60 21.00
CA LEU A 829 11.21 -24.04 22.20
C LEU A 829 9.85 -23.39 21.91
N GLU A 830 9.74 -22.66 20.80
CA GLU A 830 8.48 -22.06 20.35
C GLU A 830 7.45 -23.14 20.06
N ARG A 831 7.83 -24.19 19.31
CA ARG A 831 6.97 -25.33 18.99
C ARG A 831 6.53 -26.09 20.24
N SER A 832 7.43 -26.35 21.19
CA SER A 832 7.07 -26.97 22.46
C SER A 832 6.12 -26.09 23.27
N THR A 833 6.32 -24.77 23.26
CA THR A 833 5.42 -23.84 23.93
C THR A 833 4.02 -23.87 23.29
N GLU A 834 3.93 -23.89 21.96
CA GLU A 834 2.66 -24.05 21.23
C GLU A 834 1.95 -25.35 21.62
N LEU A 835 2.65 -26.50 21.59
CA LEU A 835 2.10 -27.80 21.94
C LEU A 835 1.61 -27.84 23.40
N THR A 836 2.39 -27.32 24.34
CA THR A 836 1.96 -27.24 25.76
C THR A 836 0.76 -26.31 25.96
N GLY A 837 0.68 -25.20 25.21
CA GLY A 837 -0.49 -24.31 25.20
C GLY A 837 -1.75 -24.98 24.65
N GLU A 838 -1.59 -25.93 23.73
CA GLU A 838 -2.65 -26.81 23.21
C GLU A 838 -2.92 -28.04 24.11
N GLN A 839 -2.31 -28.11 25.30
CA GLN A 839 -2.39 -29.25 26.23
C GLN A 839 -1.82 -30.58 25.70
N ARG A 840 -0.99 -30.53 24.66
CA ARG A 840 -0.33 -31.69 24.05
C ARG A 840 1.06 -31.92 24.67
N TRP A 841 1.06 -32.20 25.96
CA TRP A 841 2.29 -32.32 26.77
C TRP A 841 3.18 -33.49 26.33
N GLU A 842 2.60 -34.63 25.96
CA GLU A 842 3.33 -35.82 25.49
C GLU A 842 4.04 -35.58 24.15
N ASP A 843 3.39 -34.88 23.22
CA ASP A 843 3.99 -34.51 21.94
C ASP A 843 5.17 -33.54 22.14
N ALA A 844 4.99 -32.54 23.02
CA ALA A 844 6.05 -31.61 23.37
C ALA A 844 7.25 -32.32 24.04
N ALA A 845 6.98 -33.29 24.91
CA ALA A 845 8.01 -34.11 25.54
C ALA A 845 8.74 -34.97 24.50
N THR A 846 8.01 -35.62 23.59
CA THR A 846 8.57 -36.45 22.52
C THR A 846 9.50 -35.66 21.60
N LEU A 847 9.08 -34.46 21.19
CA LEU A 847 9.88 -33.57 20.35
C LEU A 847 11.21 -33.17 21.04
N LEU A 848 11.14 -32.70 22.28
CA LEU A 848 12.34 -32.26 23.01
C LEU A 848 13.25 -33.42 23.40
N HIS A 849 12.68 -34.57 23.75
CA HIS A 849 13.46 -35.77 24.02
C HIS A 849 14.23 -36.19 22.77
N GLY A 850 13.55 -36.24 21.61
CA GLY A 850 14.20 -36.51 20.33
C GLY A 850 15.31 -35.50 19.99
N ALA A 851 15.12 -34.22 20.30
CA ALA A 851 16.18 -33.21 20.13
C ALA A 851 17.40 -33.47 21.04
N LEU A 852 17.16 -33.82 22.31
CA LEU A 852 18.21 -34.05 23.31
C LEU A 852 19.00 -35.35 23.07
N GLU A 853 18.39 -36.37 22.47
CA GLU A 853 19.09 -37.57 21.98
C GLU A 853 20.16 -37.22 20.93
N ARG A 854 19.91 -36.16 20.13
CA ARG A 854 20.76 -35.72 19.02
C ARG A 854 21.78 -34.66 19.41
N GLY A 855 21.61 -34.02 20.56
CA GLY A 855 22.54 -33.01 21.08
C GLY A 855 22.12 -32.44 22.42
N ARG A 856 23.08 -32.30 23.35
CA ARG A 856 22.83 -31.70 24.67
C ARG A 856 22.61 -30.19 24.54
N ASP A 857 21.53 -29.70 25.14
CA ASP A 857 21.23 -28.28 25.21
C ASP A 857 20.45 -27.94 26.48
N VAL A 858 20.95 -26.96 27.24
CA VAL A 858 20.41 -26.66 28.57
C VAL A 858 19.00 -26.08 28.51
N PRO A 859 18.70 -25.07 27.66
CA PRO A 859 17.33 -24.58 27.51
C PRO A 859 16.32 -25.65 27.11
N LEU A 860 16.67 -26.56 26.17
CA LEU A 860 15.78 -27.66 25.79
C LEU A 860 15.57 -28.65 26.95
N ALA A 861 16.64 -28.99 27.68
CA ALA A 861 16.56 -29.86 28.87
C ALA A 861 15.74 -29.23 30.00
N ALA A 862 15.87 -27.92 30.22
CA ALA A 862 15.09 -27.18 31.19
C ALA A 862 13.59 -27.23 30.84
N MET A 863 13.22 -26.99 29.57
CA MET A 863 11.83 -27.06 29.11
C MET A 863 11.27 -28.49 29.24
N LEU A 864 12.02 -29.51 28.81
CA LEU A 864 11.60 -30.91 28.94
C LEU A 864 11.43 -31.32 30.41
N GLY A 865 12.35 -30.93 31.30
CA GLY A 865 12.23 -31.21 32.73
C GLY A 865 10.99 -30.56 33.36
N GLY A 866 10.63 -29.35 32.91
CA GLY A 866 9.38 -28.69 33.31
C GLY A 866 8.13 -29.46 32.82
N ILE A 867 8.16 -29.96 31.59
CA ILE A 867 7.07 -30.80 31.03
C ILE A 867 6.96 -32.13 31.79
N PHE A 868 8.07 -32.81 32.06
CA PHE A 868 8.08 -34.04 32.87
C PHE A 868 7.56 -33.82 34.28
N THR A 869 7.93 -32.69 34.91
CA THR A 869 7.37 -32.30 36.22
C THR A 869 5.85 -32.16 36.17
N ARG A 870 5.31 -31.57 35.08
CA ARG A 870 3.85 -31.43 34.90
C ARG A 870 3.16 -32.76 34.63
N LEU A 871 3.81 -33.67 33.90
CA LEU A 871 3.31 -35.02 33.60
C LEU A 871 3.44 -36.00 34.76
N GLY A 872 4.17 -35.65 35.83
CA GLY A 872 4.38 -36.50 37.01
C GLY A 872 5.60 -37.42 36.93
N PHE A 873 6.42 -37.32 35.88
CA PHE A 873 7.71 -38.01 35.73
C PHE A 873 8.81 -37.29 36.53
N LEU A 874 8.66 -37.30 37.86
CA LEU A 874 9.43 -36.45 38.77
C LEU A 874 10.90 -36.88 38.89
N ASP A 875 11.18 -38.19 38.85
CA ASP A 875 12.54 -38.72 38.94
C ASP A 875 13.32 -38.37 37.66
N GLU A 876 12.71 -38.58 36.49
CA GLU A 876 13.27 -38.22 35.19
C GLU A 876 13.48 -36.71 35.06
N ALA A 877 12.51 -35.91 35.53
CA ALA A 877 12.65 -34.45 35.58
C ALA A 877 13.85 -34.02 36.43
N LEU A 878 13.99 -34.56 37.64
CA LEU A 878 15.08 -34.23 38.55
C LEU A 878 16.45 -34.68 38.00
N GLU A 879 16.53 -35.87 37.42
CA GLU A 879 17.75 -36.38 36.79
C GLU A 879 18.20 -35.45 35.65
N LEU A 880 17.27 -35.11 34.75
CA LEU A 880 17.54 -34.25 33.61
C LEU A 880 17.96 -32.83 34.04
N LEU A 881 17.24 -32.22 34.98
CA LEU A 881 17.51 -30.85 35.45
C LEU A 881 18.81 -30.75 36.26
N ARG A 882 19.11 -31.75 37.11
CA ARG A 882 20.39 -31.83 37.83
C ARG A 882 21.55 -32.06 36.87
N GLY A 883 21.38 -32.93 35.88
CA GLY A 883 22.36 -33.18 34.83
C GLY A 883 22.68 -31.91 34.02
N ALA A 884 21.65 -31.16 33.62
CA ALA A 884 21.81 -29.89 32.93
C ALA A 884 22.55 -28.85 33.81
N ARG A 885 22.21 -28.75 35.10
CA ARG A 885 22.88 -27.85 36.06
C ARG A 885 24.36 -28.20 36.24
N ALA A 886 24.68 -29.49 36.33
CA ALA A 886 26.06 -29.97 36.49
C ALA A 886 26.95 -29.71 35.26
N SER A 887 26.36 -29.58 34.07
CA SER A 887 27.09 -29.36 32.81
C SER A 887 27.60 -27.93 32.57
N GLY A 888 27.58 -27.07 33.59
CA GLY A 888 28.17 -25.71 33.54
C GLY A 888 27.18 -24.57 33.37
N ALA A 889 25.87 -24.83 33.37
CA ALA A 889 24.83 -23.82 33.21
C ALA A 889 24.10 -23.48 34.53
N ALA A 890 24.86 -23.34 35.62
CA ALA A 890 24.31 -23.07 36.95
C ALA A 890 23.51 -21.75 37.07
N ALA A 891 23.61 -20.87 36.06
CA ALA A 891 22.98 -19.55 36.02
C ALA A 891 21.84 -19.41 34.98
N ASP A 892 21.34 -20.50 34.38
CA ASP A 892 20.16 -20.41 33.51
C ASP A 892 18.87 -20.26 34.35
N ARG A 893 18.13 -19.17 34.14
CA ARG A 893 16.93 -18.86 34.95
C ARG A 893 15.80 -19.88 34.75
N SER A 894 15.57 -20.34 33.53
CA SER A 894 14.50 -21.30 33.23
C SER A 894 14.80 -22.67 33.84
N LEU A 895 16.06 -23.09 33.78
CA LEU A 895 16.56 -24.29 34.46
C LEU A 895 16.33 -24.21 35.97
N LEU A 896 16.70 -23.09 36.61
CA LEU A 896 16.58 -22.91 38.06
C LEU A 896 15.10 -22.89 38.51
N LEU A 897 14.22 -22.24 37.74
CA LEU A 897 12.78 -22.25 38.00
C LEU A 897 12.20 -23.67 37.94
N ASN A 898 12.49 -24.39 36.86
CA ASN A 898 11.97 -25.75 36.66
C ASN A 898 12.58 -26.74 37.67
N LEU A 899 13.86 -26.60 38.03
CA LEU A 899 14.49 -27.41 39.08
C LEU A 899 13.86 -27.14 40.46
N GLY A 900 13.62 -25.88 40.81
CA GLY A 900 12.94 -25.52 42.05
C GLY A 900 11.53 -26.11 42.12
N ALA A 901 10.76 -26.01 41.04
CA ALA A 901 9.43 -26.61 40.94
C ALA A 901 9.47 -28.14 41.09
N ALA A 902 10.36 -28.81 40.34
CA ALA A 902 10.51 -30.27 40.39
C ALA A 902 10.87 -30.77 41.80
N LEU A 903 11.79 -30.11 42.50
CA LEU A 903 12.21 -30.44 43.86
C LEU A 903 11.05 -30.33 44.86
N LEU A 904 10.23 -29.27 44.74
CA LEU A 904 9.06 -29.07 45.58
C LEU A 904 7.99 -30.14 45.34
N PHE A 905 7.75 -30.49 44.07
CA PHE A 905 6.74 -31.46 43.66
C PHE A 905 7.14 -32.88 44.10
N ALA A 906 8.42 -33.23 43.96
CA ALA A 906 8.98 -34.52 44.38
C ALA A 906 9.20 -34.65 45.89
N GLN A 907 9.02 -33.57 46.67
CA GLN A 907 9.37 -33.50 48.10
C GLN A 907 10.83 -33.90 48.37
N ALA A 908 11.71 -33.65 47.39
CA ALA A 908 13.06 -34.21 47.34
C ALA A 908 14.15 -33.28 47.89
N GLY A 909 13.79 -32.09 48.40
CA GLY A 909 14.71 -31.15 49.05
C GLY A 909 14.24 -29.70 49.02
N ASP A 910 13.48 -29.29 50.05
CA ASP A 910 12.94 -27.93 50.18
C ASP A 910 14.04 -26.86 50.27
N GLU A 911 15.17 -27.19 50.89
CA GLU A 911 16.35 -26.31 50.97
C GLU A 911 17.02 -26.12 49.59
N GLN A 912 17.14 -27.20 48.81
CA GLN A 912 17.67 -27.12 47.44
C GLN A 912 16.73 -26.34 46.52
N ALA A 913 15.41 -26.47 46.72
CA ALA A 913 14.43 -25.69 46.00
C ALA A 913 14.53 -24.20 46.36
N ARG A 914 14.69 -23.88 47.65
CA ARG A 914 14.93 -22.50 48.14
C ARG A 914 16.15 -21.89 47.47
N GLU A 915 17.29 -22.59 47.47
CA GLU A 915 18.52 -22.13 46.82
C GLU A 915 18.34 -21.87 45.32
N ALA A 916 17.68 -22.78 44.60
CA ALA A 916 17.44 -22.63 43.16
C ALA A 916 16.56 -21.41 42.86
N LEU A 917 15.49 -21.21 43.63
CA LEU A 917 14.58 -20.07 43.47
C LEU A 917 15.23 -18.74 43.86
N GLU A 918 16.11 -18.71 44.89
CA GLU A 918 16.89 -17.53 45.25
C GLU A 918 17.88 -17.15 44.14
N GLN A 919 18.55 -18.13 43.53
CA GLN A 919 19.41 -17.90 42.37
C GLN A 919 18.60 -17.37 41.17
N ALA A 920 17.43 -17.95 40.89
CA ALA A 920 16.54 -17.48 39.83
C ALA A 920 16.04 -16.04 40.08
N LEU A 921 15.76 -15.68 41.34
CA LEU A 921 15.33 -14.34 41.73
C LEU A 921 16.41 -13.28 41.46
N ARG A 922 17.69 -13.62 41.65
CA ARG A 922 18.83 -12.72 41.34
C ARG A 922 18.94 -12.43 39.84
N LEU A 923 18.47 -13.34 38.99
CA LEU A 923 18.49 -13.20 37.54
C LEU A 923 17.23 -12.50 36.99
N GLY A 924 16.16 -12.40 37.79
CA GLY A 924 14.95 -11.69 37.41
C GLY A 924 13.75 -12.03 38.30
N PRO A 925 12.65 -11.26 38.22
CA PRO A 925 11.50 -11.41 39.10
C PRO A 925 10.87 -12.81 38.97
N LEU A 926 10.60 -13.49 40.08
CA LEU A 926 9.98 -14.82 40.04
C LEU A 926 8.51 -14.77 39.59
N PRO A 927 8.03 -15.78 38.84
CA PRO A 927 6.60 -15.98 38.59
C PRO A 927 5.80 -16.08 39.89
N PRO A 928 4.50 -15.74 39.91
CA PRO A 928 3.71 -15.66 41.14
C PRO A 928 3.76 -16.91 42.03
N LEU A 929 3.61 -18.09 41.44
CA LEU A 929 3.63 -19.37 42.17
C LEU A 929 5.01 -19.68 42.77
N HIS A 930 6.08 -19.41 42.02
CA HIS A 930 7.46 -19.61 42.47
C HIS A 930 7.82 -18.61 43.57
N ARG A 931 7.32 -17.37 43.47
CA ARG A 931 7.50 -16.33 44.48
C ARG A 931 6.77 -16.67 45.78
N ALA A 932 5.54 -17.16 45.68
CA ALA A 932 4.77 -17.61 46.84
C ALA A 932 5.48 -18.78 47.55
N ALA A 933 5.95 -19.78 46.78
CA ALA A 933 6.72 -20.89 47.33
C ALA A 933 8.03 -20.43 47.99
N LEU A 934 8.78 -19.52 47.36
CA LEU A 934 10.00 -18.98 47.97
C LEU A 934 9.71 -18.20 49.26
N GLY A 935 8.65 -17.39 49.29
CA GLY A 935 8.24 -16.65 50.49
C GLY A 935 7.88 -17.57 51.65
N LEU A 936 7.23 -18.70 51.37
CA LEU A 936 6.93 -19.74 52.36
C LEU A 936 8.20 -20.44 52.85
N LEU A 937 9.12 -20.83 51.95
CA LEU A 937 10.41 -21.45 52.31
C LEU A 937 11.31 -20.52 53.13
N GLN A 938 11.16 -19.20 52.98
CA GLN A 938 11.91 -18.19 53.73
C GLN A 938 11.22 -17.76 55.04
N GLY A 939 10.01 -18.26 55.33
CA GLY A 939 9.24 -17.87 56.52
C GLY A 939 8.84 -16.39 56.54
N GLN A 940 8.57 -15.79 55.37
CA GLN A 940 8.23 -14.37 55.30
C GLN A 940 6.88 -14.09 55.99
N PRO A 941 6.75 -13.00 56.77
CA PRO A 941 5.51 -12.67 57.47
C PRO A 941 4.36 -12.45 56.47
N GLY A 942 3.26 -13.18 56.67
CA GLY A 942 2.09 -13.18 55.79
C GLY A 942 2.13 -14.17 54.61
N ALA A 943 3.25 -14.89 54.40
CA ALA A 943 3.39 -15.84 53.31
C ALA A 943 2.44 -17.04 53.43
N ALA A 944 2.18 -17.55 54.64
CA ALA A 944 1.25 -18.68 54.87
C ALA A 944 -0.20 -18.33 54.45
N ALA A 945 -0.67 -17.13 54.77
CA ALA A 945 -1.99 -16.65 54.38
C ALA A 945 -2.09 -16.43 52.85
N ALA A 946 -1.06 -15.83 52.25
CA ALA A 946 -1.00 -15.65 50.80
C ALA A 946 -0.90 -17.00 50.04
N GLY A 947 -0.11 -17.94 50.57
CA GLY A 947 0.07 -19.28 50.04
C GLY A 947 -1.23 -20.08 49.98
N ARG A 948 -2.02 -20.05 51.06
CA ARG A 948 -3.38 -20.63 51.09
C ARG A 948 -4.31 -19.98 50.07
N ALA A 949 -4.35 -18.65 50.02
CA ALA A 949 -5.21 -17.94 49.06
C ALA A 949 -4.88 -18.32 47.60
N TYR A 950 -3.59 -18.46 47.26
CA TYR A 950 -3.17 -18.96 45.95
C TYR A 950 -3.55 -20.44 45.73
N ALA A 951 -3.39 -21.30 46.74
CA ALA A 951 -3.72 -22.72 46.63
C ALA A 951 -5.23 -22.95 46.45
N ASP A 952 -6.07 -22.16 47.12
CA ASP A 952 -7.53 -22.22 47.01
C ASP A 952 -8.00 -21.74 45.63
N ALA A 953 -7.34 -20.72 45.08
CA ALA A 953 -7.64 -20.20 43.73
C ALA A 953 -7.28 -21.18 42.60
N LEU A 954 -6.35 -22.12 42.81
CA LEU A 954 -5.93 -23.10 41.80
C LEU A 954 -6.86 -24.34 41.73
N GLY A 955 -7.71 -24.58 42.73
CA GLY A 955 -8.60 -25.75 42.80
C GLY A 955 -7.98 -26.98 43.49
N GLU A 956 -8.84 -27.95 43.82
CA GLU A 956 -8.41 -29.24 44.39
C GLU A 956 -7.80 -30.13 43.31
N GLY A 957 -6.59 -30.65 43.55
CA GLY A 957 -5.86 -31.54 42.64
C GLY A 957 -4.76 -30.89 41.79
N GLU A 958 -4.66 -29.56 41.75
CA GLU A 958 -3.54 -28.88 41.07
C GLU A 958 -2.24 -29.02 41.86
N ALA A 959 -1.15 -29.42 41.18
CA ALA A 959 0.12 -29.78 41.80
C ALA A 959 0.74 -28.62 42.61
N TRP A 960 0.66 -27.39 42.08
CA TRP A 960 1.07 -26.19 42.82
C TRP A 960 0.20 -25.92 44.04
N GLY A 961 -1.11 -26.23 44.00
CA GLY A 961 -2.00 -26.11 45.15
C GLY A 961 -1.61 -27.07 46.27
N VAL A 962 -1.21 -28.31 45.93
CA VAL A 962 -0.69 -29.28 46.91
C VAL A 962 0.60 -28.79 47.56
N VAL A 963 1.55 -28.30 46.77
CA VAL A 963 2.82 -27.75 47.26
C VAL A 963 2.60 -26.55 48.18
N LEU A 964 1.79 -25.57 47.77
CA LEU A 964 1.54 -24.37 48.56
C LEU A 964 0.78 -24.68 49.86
N ARG A 965 -0.16 -25.63 49.88
CA ARG A 965 -0.81 -26.10 51.12
C ARG A 965 0.19 -26.74 52.08
N ARG A 966 1.06 -27.63 51.58
CA ARG A 966 2.11 -28.28 52.37
C ARG A 966 3.06 -27.26 52.99
N LEU A 967 3.58 -26.35 52.17
CA LEU A 967 4.53 -25.32 52.61
C LEU A 967 3.87 -24.31 53.57
N SER A 968 2.59 -23.97 53.37
CA SER A 968 1.86 -23.09 54.28
C SER A 968 1.65 -23.72 55.66
N ALA A 969 1.34 -25.02 55.70
CA ALA A 969 1.25 -25.75 56.97
C ALA A 969 2.60 -25.86 57.69
N ALA A 970 3.68 -26.05 56.92
CA ALA A 970 5.04 -26.12 57.47
C ALA A 970 5.58 -24.77 57.96
N SER A 971 5.11 -23.65 57.39
CA SER A 971 5.52 -22.30 57.80
C SER A 971 4.79 -21.78 59.06
N GLU A 972 3.74 -22.46 59.51
CA GLU A 972 2.96 -22.10 60.71
C GLU A 972 3.36 -22.88 61.98
N GLY A 973 4.04 -24.01 61.81
CA GLY A 973 4.69 -24.76 62.89
C GLY A 973 6.10 -24.26 63.14
#